data_AF-A0A1G0DMK4-F1
#
_entry.id   AF-A0A1G0DMK4-F1
#
_cell.length_a   1.000
_cell.length_b   1.000
_cell.length_c   1.000
_cell.angle_alpha   90.00
_cell.angle_beta   90.00
_cell.angle_gamma   90.00
#
_symmetry.space_group_name_H-M   'P 1'
#
loop_
_entity.id
_entity.type
_entity.pdbx_description
1 polymer ?
#
loop_
_entity_poly.entity_id
_entity_poly.type
_entity_poly.pdbx_seq_one_letter_code
_entity_poly.pdbx_strand_id
1 'polypeptide(L)'
;MGIKFGNFASSKLVTPPSGTSGLSFVVSPGEGALFPTLAAGDWCYCVLKNASLVREVVRVTARSTDSFTIGTAGRGLDGSSAYASWGVGDVVELCLTNLALLDALADSGRWVAAGGTADAITANYTPDIYALVDGQLCFVRAGAANATATPTFAPDGLTAYTITLDGGAALSPGNIAGAGHELILRYNLANTRWELLNPKRKVGDTIFPVTAVLAANAMTLTLTPCTLDFRSLTLTTGVPNTRNVTADVATVISSGSTGGTTSAVASRIMLLAIDNAGTVELAWCNSLLALDETALISTTAEGGVGAADSAAVIYSTTARSNVPFRVVGYVNSTQTTAGTWAQTPALVQGYGGGVVHQTINQSGGTVNSMGGGGVASNVAISPTALYSNTTGTNNTAVGVQALQDNTTGSYNTAVGMHALQANTTGINNTAVGVNALLSNTTGIYNTAVGVQALQANTIGTSNTAVGQSALQANTTGIDNTAVGRSALQANTTGTSNTAVGMNALLYNTIGINNTAVGGYALNVNTTGASNTAVGYAALQANTTGYSNTAVGQYALYANTTGINNTAVGSSALQFNITGHSNTAVGQSALYANTTGAYNTVVGNEALQANTIGTYNTAVGSGALQSNTTGYDNTAVGKSALFLNTTGYSNTAVGKSALFFNTTGTNNTAVGSSALQSNITGYSNTAVGQSALYANTTGASNTAVGYAAGNNTTGTNNSFFGNGAVNTTGGATASNTIVLGDSAITTLRCQTNVISALSDIRDKSDIVALPFGLEFVSALKPVAFTWNQRDGGRIGIKSAGFIAQDLEEVQKRFGAENLDLVDTMNPDNFAARYGNLLPAMVKAIQELNIKFEQFKELHP
;
A
#
# COMPACT_ATOMS: atom_id res chain seq x y z
N MET A 1 37.33 21.80 22.43
CA MET A 1 36.67 22.58 21.36
C MET A 1 35.34 21.93 21.02
N GLY A 2 34.20 22.58 21.27
CA GLY A 2 32.88 22.00 21.00
C GLY A 2 32.52 22.13 19.52
N ILE A 3 32.75 21.10 18.71
CA ILE A 3 32.20 21.04 17.35
C ILE A 3 30.69 20.82 17.48
N LYS A 4 29.87 21.82 17.12
CA LYS A 4 28.41 21.65 17.05
C LYS A 4 28.08 20.63 15.97
N PHE A 5 27.42 19.53 16.35
CA PHE A 5 27.09 18.36 15.51
C PHE A 5 26.13 18.62 14.32
N GLY A 6 25.92 19.88 13.91
CA GLY A 6 24.97 20.25 12.84
C GLY A 6 25.58 20.59 11.48
N ASN A 7 26.90 20.78 11.36
CA ASN A 7 27.51 21.31 10.13
C ASN A 7 28.36 20.25 9.39
N PHE A 8 27.75 19.50 8.47
CA PHE A 8 28.49 18.73 7.45
C PHE A 8 28.84 19.66 6.28
N ALA A 9 29.93 20.42 6.41
CA ALA A 9 30.37 21.36 5.37
C ALA A 9 31.15 20.65 4.25
N SER A 10 30.88 21.00 3.00
CA SER A 10 31.60 20.51 1.80
C SER A 10 31.79 21.66 0.82
N SER A 11 32.96 21.76 0.19
CA SER A 11 33.27 22.80 -0.81
C SER A 11 34.34 22.31 -1.80
N LYS A 12 34.46 22.97 -2.96
CA LYS A 12 35.47 22.65 -3.98
C LYS A 12 36.75 23.45 -3.78
N LEU A 13 37.88 22.85 -4.06
CA LEU A 13 39.19 23.50 -4.10
C LEU A 13 39.29 24.40 -5.34
N VAL A 14 39.53 25.69 -5.12
CA VAL A 14 39.87 26.67 -6.15
C VAL A 14 41.39 26.71 -6.37
N THR A 15 42.14 26.55 -5.29
CA THR A 15 43.60 26.39 -5.34
C THR A 15 43.99 25.19 -4.47
N PRO A 16 44.68 24.18 -5.03
CA PRO A 16 45.06 23.00 -4.27
C PRO A 16 46.12 23.32 -3.19
N PRO A 17 46.22 22.50 -2.12
CA PRO A 17 47.23 22.65 -1.09
C PRO A 17 48.66 22.80 -1.66
N SER A 18 49.26 23.97 -1.47
CA SER A 18 50.63 24.28 -1.93
C SER A 18 51.38 25.19 -0.94
N GLY A 19 52.71 25.12 -0.91
CA GLY A 19 53.56 25.95 -0.02
C GLY A 19 54.72 25.19 0.64
N THR A 20 55.80 25.91 1.01
CA THR A 20 57.03 25.35 1.58
C THR A 20 57.13 25.44 3.12
N SER A 21 56.22 26.17 3.77
CA SER A 21 56.25 26.46 5.23
C SER A 21 54.91 26.13 5.90
N GLY A 22 54.29 25.02 5.49
CA GLY A 22 52.87 24.74 5.67
C GLY A 22 52.13 24.89 4.34
N LEU A 23 51.11 24.05 4.11
CA LEU A 23 50.35 24.04 2.85
C LEU A 23 49.10 24.89 3.02
N SER A 24 48.79 25.77 2.06
CA SER A 24 47.52 26.49 2.04
C SER A 24 46.69 26.11 0.82
N PHE A 25 45.37 26.09 1.01
CA PHE A 25 44.40 25.86 -0.06
C PHE A 25 43.25 26.85 0.07
N VAL A 26 42.58 27.12 -1.04
CA VAL A 26 41.42 28.03 -1.11
C VAL A 26 40.23 27.26 -1.63
N VAL A 27 39.08 27.46 -1.02
CA VAL A 27 37.81 26.85 -1.42
C VAL A 27 36.97 27.82 -2.29
N SER A 28 35.81 27.40 -2.78
CA SER A 28 34.97 28.28 -3.61
C SER A 28 34.66 29.60 -2.86
N PRO A 29 34.63 30.76 -3.55
CA PRO A 29 34.41 32.05 -2.90
C PRO A 29 33.12 32.07 -2.06
N GLY A 30 33.24 32.48 -0.79
CA GLY A 30 32.15 32.55 0.18
C GLY A 30 31.81 31.22 0.88
N GLU A 31 32.30 30.08 0.39
CA GLU A 31 32.02 28.76 0.98
C GLU A 31 32.94 28.44 2.17
N GLY A 32 34.01 29.22 2.38
CA GLY A 32 34.85 29.11 3.57
C GLY A 32 34.05 29.28 4.86
N ALA A 33 33.01 30.14 4.83
CA ALA A 33 32.09 30.39 5.94
C ALA A 33 31.34 29.15 6.44
N LEU A 34 31.23 28.09 5.63
CA LEU A 34 30.61 26.81 6.02
C LEU A 34 31.46 26.04 7.03
N PHE A 35 32.77 26.30 7.08
CA PHE A 35 33.72 25.68 7.99
C PHE A 35 33.91 26.51 9.28
N PRO A 36 34.34 25.89 10.40
CA PRO A 36 34.55 26.61 11.66
C PRO A 36 35.59 27.72 11.55
N THR A 37 35.37 28.84 12.25
CA THR A 37 36.42 29.85 12.48
C THR A 37 37.42 29.29 13.50
N LEU A 38 38.71 29.29 13.15
CA LEU A 38 39.79 28.79 14.03
C LEU A 38 40.57 29.97 14.62
N ALA A 39 40.65 30.07 15.95
CA ALA A 39 41.52 31.03 16.62
C ALA A 39 42.98 30.53 16.66
N ALA A 40 43.90 31.36 17.15
CA ALA A 40 45.30 30.97 17.26
C ALA A 40 45.48 29.76 18.18
N GLY A 41 45.97 28.64 17.63
CA GLY A 41 46.15 27.36 18.33
C GLY A 41 45.01 26.36 18.13
N ASP A 42 43.89 26.78 17.55
CA ASP A 42 42.79 25.90 17.20
C ASP A 42 43.08 25.12 15.91
N TRP A 43 42.51 23.92 15.81
CA TRP A 43 42.59 23.10 14.62
C TRP A 43 41.30 22.28 14.42
N CYS A 44 41.04 21.86 13.18
CA CYS A 44 39.98 20.92 12.84
C CYS A 44 40.43 19.91 11.77
N TYR A 45 39.77 18.75 11.74
CA TYR A 45 40.00 17.73 10.71
C TYR A 45 39.10 17.97 9.50
N CYS A 46 39.69 17.91 8.31
CA CYS A 46 38.97 17.91 7.03
C CYS A 46 39.42 16.71 6.20
N VAL A 47 38.61 16.30 5.24
CA VAL A 47 38.94 15.25 4.28
C VAL A 47 39.00 15.85 2.88
N LEU A 48 40.14 15.70 2.20
CA LEU A 48 40.28 16.02 0.79
C LEU A 48 39.92 14.78 -0.03
N LYS A 49 39.12 14.94 -1.09
CA LYS A 49 38.65 13.86 -1.95
C LYS A 49 38.74 14.27 -3.42
N ASN A 50 39.31 13.41 -4.26
CA ASN A 50 39.32 13.62 -5.70
C ASN A 50 38.21 12.81 -6.41
N ALA A 51 38.03 13.05 -7.71
CA ALA A 51 37.01 12.36 -8.52
C ALA A 51 37.21 10.82 -8.62
N SER A 52 38.40 10.31 -8.30
CA SER A 52 38.72 8.87 -8.29
C SER A 52 38.54 8.23 -6.90
N LEU A 53 37.87 8.92 -5.97
CA LEU A 53 37.61 8.50 -4.59
C LEU A 53 38.87 8.30 -3.73
N VAL A 54 40.02 8.82 -4.16
CA VAL A 54 41.19 8.91 -3.27
C VAL A 54 40.89 9.96 -2.22
N ARG A 55 41.04 9.58 -0.95
CA ARG A 55 40.78 10.44 0.19
C ARG A 55 42.04 10.60 1.03
N GLU A 56 42.18 11.77 1.64
CA GLU A 56 43.21 12.04 2.64
C GLU A 56 42.63 12.86 3.77
N VAL A 57 42.97 12.49 5.00
CA VAL A 57 42.62 13.27 6.19
C VAL A 57 43.70 14.31 6.47
N VAL A 58 43.29 15.57 6.55
CA VAL A 58 44.17 16.71 6.82
C VAL A 58 43.76 17.45 8.09
N ARG A 59 44.74 18.00 8.81
CA ARG A 59 44.53 18.86 10.00
C ARG A 59 44.75 20.32 9.63
N VAL A 60 43.65 21.07 9.58
CA VAL A 60 43.62 22.49 9.30
C VAL A 60 43.83 23.26 10.59
N THR A 61 44.75 24.22 10.59
CA THR A 61 45.19 24.96 11.80
C THR A 61 44.88 26.46 11.76
N ALA A 62 44.41 26.98 10.62
CA ALA A 62 43.93 28.36 10.49
C ALA A 62 42.99 28.52 9.30
N ARG A 63 42.07 29.49 9.38
CA ARG A 63 41.20 29.93 8.27
C ARG A 63 41.15 31.47 8.19
N SER A 64 41.27 32.02 6.98
CA SER A 64 40.98 33.42 6.66
C SER A 64 40.02 33.50 5.46
N THR A 65 38.77 33.91 5.71
CA THR A 65 37.65 33.89 4.74
C THR A 65 37.49 32.53 4.05
N ASP A 66 38.06 32.34 2.85
CA ASP A 66 38.00 31.11 2.05
C ASP A 66 39.34 30.38 1.94
N SER A 67 40.39 30.90 2.58
CA SER A 67 41.73 30.31 2.62
C SER A 67 41.94 29.51 3.91
N PHE A 68 42.52 28.33 3.78
CA PHE A 68 42.81 27.41 4.88
C PHE A 68 44.30 27.05 4.90
N THR A 69 44.85 26.87 6.09
CA THR A 69 46.25 26.47 6.28
C THR A 69 46.32 25.10 6.96
N ILE A 70 47.13 24.21 6.40
CA ILE A 70 47.50 22.90 6.93
C ILE A 70 48.90 23.02 7.54
N GLY A 71 49.05 22.64 8.81
CA GLY A 71 50.33 22.66 9.51
C GLY A 71 51.36 21.68 8.91
N THR A 72 52.64 21.84 9.27
CA THR A 72 53.80 21.10 8.73
C THR A 72 53.75 19.56 8.92
N ALA A 73 52.84 19.04 9.74
CA ALA A 73 52.57 17.61 9.91
C ALA A 73 51.07 17.27 9.78
N GLY A 74 50.31 18.06 9.03
CA GLY A 74 48.84 17.98 8.97
C GLY A 74 48.26 17.18 7.80
N ARG A 75 49.02 16.25 7.19
CA ARG A 75 48.62 15.46 6.01
C ARG A 75 48.80 13.97 6.26
N GLY A 76 48.05 13.12 5.54
CA GLY A 76 48.14 11.66 5.62
C GLY A 76 47.79 11.07 7.00
N LEU A 77 46.89 11.72 7.75
CA LEU A 77 46.66 11.38 9.16
C LEU A 77 45.90 10.05 9.38
N ASP A 78 45.33 9.47 8.32
CA ASP A 78 44.73 8.14 8.31
C ASP A 78 45.73 6.99 8.04
N GLY A 79 47.04 7.28 8.11
CA GLY A 79 48.10 6.31 7.82
C GLY A 79 48.38 6.13 6.33
N SER A 80 47.71 6.89 5.45
CA SER A 80 48.06 6.99 4.04
C SER A 80 49.30 7.87 3.84
N SER A 81 50.14 7.56 2.85
CA SER A 81 51.18 8.47 2.41
C SER A 81 50.53 9.74 1.83
N ALA A 82 51.07 10.92 2.17
CA ALA A 82 50.55 12.19 1.67
C ALA A 82 50.39 12.15 0.14
N TYR A 83 49.17 12.34 -0.35
CA TYR A 83 48.85 12.25 -1.77
C TYR A 83 49.69 13.26 -2.60
N ALA A 84 50.21 12.83 -3.75
CA ALA A 84 51.27 13.55 -4.46
C ALA A 84 50.84 14.95 -4.95
N SER A 85 49.58 15.15 -5.35
CA SER A 85 49.05 16.46 -5.77
C SER A 85 47.52 16.49 -5.82
N TRP A 86 46.91 17.57 -5.35
CA TRP A 86 45.47 17.84 -5.49
C TRP A 86 45.20 18.77 -6.68
N GLY A 87 44.03 18.66 -7.30
CA GLY A 87 43.61 19.49 -8.43
C GLY A 87 42.58 20.56 -8.06
N VAL A 88 42.42 21.54 -8.94
CA VAL A 88 41.27 22.48 -8.89
C VAL A 88 40.00 21.68 -9.18
N GLY A 89 38.98 21.81 -8.33
CA GLY A 89 37.70 21.11 -8.44
C GLY A 89 37.57 19.86 -7.56
N ASP A 90 38.65 19.39 -6.93
CA ASP A 90 38.60 18.37 -5.88
C ASP A 90 37.86 18.91 -4.64
N VAL A 91 37.33 18.03 -3.80
CA VAL A 91 36.40 18.39 -2.71
C VAL A 91 37.11 18.37 -1.37
N VAL A 92 36.83 19.37 -0.52
CA VAL A 92 37.14 19.37 0.91
C VAL A 92 35.86 19.25 1.72
N GLU A 93 35.85 18.32 2.68
CA GLU A 93 34.69 18.06 3.54
C GLU A 93 35.08 18.10 5.02
N LEU A 94 34.25 18.75 5.83
CA LEU A 94 34.32 18.66 7.28
C LEU A 94 33.62 17.36 7.70
N CYS A 95 34.40 16.38 8.14
CA CYS A 95 33.90 15.07 8.54
C CYS A 95 34.50 14.66 9.89
N LEU A 96 33.69 14.00 10.73
CA LEU A 96 34.18 13.24 11.89
C LEU A 96 34.89 11.99 11.37
N THR A 97 36.21 11.98 11.40
CA THR A 97 37.00 10.79 11.04
C THR A 97 37.16 9.89 12.27
N ASN A 98 37.44 8.59 12.06
CA ASN A 98 37.74 7.67 13.17
C ASN A 98 38.92 8.19 14.03
N LEU A 99 39.82 8.97 13.42
CA LEU A 99 40.92 9.65 14.11
C LEU A 99 40.46 10.87 14.93
N ALA A 100 39.49 11.65 14.43
CA ALA A 100 38.86 12.74 15.18
C ALA A 100 38.06 12.22 16.39
N LEU A 101 37.42 11.05 16.23
CA LEU A 101 36.73 10.35 17.30
C LEU A 101 37.74 9.69 18.26
N LEU A 102 38.85 9.12 17.76
CA LEU A 102 39.93 8.61 18.61
C LEU A 102 40.60 9.73 19.41
N ASP A 103 40.85 10.91 18.84
CA ASP A 103 41.40 12.07 19.57
C ASP A 103 40.40 12.62 20.60
N ALA A 104 39.11 12.64 20.27
CA ALA A 104 38.06 13.04 21.21
C ALA A 104 37.82 12.00 22.33
N LEU A 105 38.11 10.72 22.07
CA LEU A 105 38.05 9.63 23.06
C LEU A 105 39.38 9.45 23.81
N ALA A 106 40.49 9.90 23.23
CA ALA A 106 41.83 9.94 23.82
C ALA A 106 42.07 11.22 24.63
N ASP A 107 41.02 12.03 24.86
CA ASP A 107 41.14 13.21 25.69
C ASP A 107 41.64 12.82 27.09
N SER A 108 42.90 13.19 27.34
CA SER A 108 43.54 13.16 28.65
C SER A 108 42.78 13.97 29.72
N GLY A 109 41.79 14.77 29.33
CA GLY A 109 40.90 15.55 30.20
C GLY A 109 39.77 14.77 30.87
N ARG A 110 39.53 13.50 30.54
CA ARG A 110 38.51 12.68 31.25
C ARG A 110 38.92 12.34 32.68
N TRP A 111 40.22 12.26 32.95
CA TRP A 111 40.79 11.89 34.24
C TRP A 111 41.24 13.12 35.02
N VAL A 112 40.52 13.44 36.08
CA VAL A 112 40.87 14.56 36.97
C VAL A 112 41.86 14.08 38.04
N ALA A 113 42.89 14.86 38.34
CA ALA A 113 43.78 14.57 39.46
C ALA A 113 43.03 14.74 40.79
N ALA A 114 43.11 13.75 41.69
CA ALA A 114 42.54 13.84 43.02
C ALA A 114 43.22 14.95 43.84
N GLY A 115 42.41 15.81 44.46
CA GLY A 115 42.78 16.60 45.63
C GLY A 115 42.44 15.86 46.94
N GLY A 116 42.60 16.55 48.07
CA GLY A 116 42.25 16.00 49.39
C GLY A 116 43.31 15.04 49.96
N THR A 117 42.87 14.07 50.77
CA THR A 117 43.74 13.06 51.43
C THR A 117 43.46 11.65 50.88
N ALA A 118 44.28 10.68 51.29
CA ALA A 118 44.17 9.27 50.89
C ALA A 118 42.78 8.63 51.09
N ASP A 119 42.05 9.08 52.12
CA ASP A 119 40.72 8.56 52.47
C ASP A 119 39.62 9.64 52.41
N ALA A 120 39.95 10.85 51.98
CA ALA A 120 38.99 11.93 51.71
C ALA A 120 39.33 12.59 50.37
N ILE A 121 38.93 11.91 49.29
CA ILE A 121 39.31 12.22 47.91
C ILE A 121 38.38 13.31 47.37
N THR A 122 38.95 14.36 46.77
CA THR A 122 38.19 15.40 46.05
C THR A 122 38.63 15.48 44.60
N ALA A 123 37.78 15.98 43.69
CA ALA A 123 38.17 16.21 42.30
C ALA A 123 37.34 17.35 41.70
N ASN A 124 37.97 18.22 40.92
CA ASN A 124 37.30 19.33 40.22
C ASN A 124 37.20 19.03 38.72
N TYR A 125 35.99 18.89 38.19
CA TYR A 125 35.70 18.62 36.79
C TYR A 125 35.44 19.91 36.03
N THR A 126 35.59 19.89 34.70
CA THR A 126 35.22 21.03 33.84
C THR A 126 34.48 20.48 32.62
N PRO A 127 33.18 20.79 32.43
CA PRO A 127 32.33 21.61 33.31
C PRO A 127 32.07 20.96 34.68
N ASP A 128 31.82 21.79 35.70
CA ASP A 128 31.56 21.35 37.08
C ASP A 128 30.32 20.45 37.16
N ILE A 129 30.36 19.46 38.06
CA ILE A 129 29.22 18.63 38.44
C ILE A 129 28.41 19.37 39.51
N TYR A 130 27.21 19.84 39.15
CA TYR A 130 26.35 20.63 40.06
C TYR A 130 25.42 19.78 40.96
N ALA A 131 25.17 18.51 40.62
CA ALA A 131 24.35 17.59 41.42
C ALA A 131 24.70 16.12 41.10
N LEU A 132 24.57 15.23 42.10
CA LEU A 132 24.76 13.79 41.90
C LEU A 132 23.47 13.14 41.41
N VAL A 133 23.57 12.33 40.34
CA VAL A 133 22.47 11.52 39.79
C VAL A 133 22.82 10.04 39.86
N ASP A 134 21.82 9.17 39.98
CA ASP A 134 22.05 7.73 40.06
C ASP A 134 22.77 7.21 38.81
N GLY A 135 23.79 6.37 39.01
CA GLY A 135 24.65 5.88 37.94
C GLY A 135 25.70 6.86 37.43
N GLN A 136 25.82 8.07 37.99
CA GLN A 136 26.82 9.06 37.58
C GLN A 136 28.24 8.46 37.67
N LEU A 137 28.97 8.52 36.56
CA LEU A 137 30.37 8.08 36.51
C LEU A 137 31.33 9.25 36.72
N CYS A 138 32.33 9.02 37.57
CA CYS A 138 33.42 9.93 37.86
C CYS A 138 34.76 9.21 37.64
N PHE A 139 35.67 9.86 36.93
CA PHE A 139 36.99 9.32 36.57
C PHE A 139 38.06 10.19 37.23
N VAL A 140 38.69 9.67 38.28
CA VAL A 140 39.67 10.40 39.10
C VAL A 140 40.96 9.60 39.25
N ARG A 141 42.11 10.27 39.16
CA ARG A 141 43.43 9.67 39.47
C ARG A 141 43.78 9.94 40.92
N ALA A 142 43.84 8.88 41.73
CA ALA A 142 44.14 8.98 43.16
C ALA A 142 45.52 9.61 43.41
N GLY A 143 45.64 10.42 44.45
CA GLY A 143 46.92 11.02 44.90
C GLY A 143 47.70 10.13 45.87
N ALA A 144 47.02 9.22 46.58
CA ALA A 144 47.60 8.31 47.56
C ALA A 144 46.77 7.02 47.68
N ALA A 145 47.32 6.00 48.34
CA ALA A 145 46.64 4.73 48.56
C ALA A 145 45.70 4.85 49.77
N ASN A 146 44.50 4.27 49.70
CA ASN A 146 43.57 4.33 50.83
C ASN A 146 44.16 3.62 52.05
N ALA A 147 44.20 4.30 53.19
CA ALA A 147 44.71 3.73 54.43
C ALA A 147 43.61 3.03 55.23
N THR A 148 42.35 3.35 54.95
CA THR A 148 41.18 2.83 55.68
C THR A 148 40.24 2.02 54.78
N ALA A 149 39.29 1.33 55.40
CA ALA A 149 38.27 0.56 54.71
C ALA A 149 37.11 1.39 54.15
N THR A 150 37.06 2.69 54.48
CA THR A 150 35.94 3.59 54.17
C THR A 150 36.41 4.94 53.62
N PRO A 151 37.21 4.98 52.54
CA PRO A 151 37.56 6.24 51.91
C PRO A 151 36.31 6.92 51.34
N THR A 152 36.32 8.26 51.25
CA THR A 152 35.19 9.06 50.72
C THR A 152 35.58 9.81 49.45
N PHE A 153 34.58 10.13 48.61
CA PHE A 153 34.77 10.93 47.40
C PHE A 153 33.73 12.07 47.30
N ALA A 154 34.23 13.28 47.00
CA ALA A 154 33.46 14.50 46.77
C ALA A 154 33.89 15.22 45.48
N PRO A 155 33.12 15.11 44.38
CA PRO A 155 33.37 15.88 43.17
C PRO A 155 32.88 17.34 43.31
N ASP A 156 33.63 18.31 42.79
CA ASP A 156 33.26 19.72 42.63
C ASP A 156 32.71 20.41 43.90
N GLY A 157 33.19 20.00 45.08
CA GLY A 157 32.74 20.56 46.36
C GLY A 157 31.37 20.07 46.84
N LEU A 158 30.78 19.07 46.19
CA LEU A 158 29.56 18.40 46.62
C LEU A 158 29.77 17.53 47.87
N THR A 159 28.67 17.06 48.48
CA THR A 159 28.70 16.21 49.68
C THR A 159 29.56 14.95 49.47
N ALA A 160 30.47 14.67 50.41
CA ALA A 160 31.32 13.49 50.39
C ALA A 160 30.52 12.23 50.79
N TYR A 161 30.64 11.18 49.97
CA TYR A 161 30.04 9.87 50.25
C TYR A 161 31.11 8.78 50.26
N THR A 162 30.87 7.70 51.00
CA THR A 162 31.80 6.56 51.14
C THR A 162 31.96 5.80 49.83
N ILE A 163 33.18 5.40 49.50
CA ILE A 163 33.53 4.51 48.39
C ILE A 163 33.47 3.06 48.90
N THR A 164 32.81 2.19 48.14
CA THR A 164 32.66 0.76 48.39
C THR A 164 33.01 -0.03 47.12
N LEU A 165 33.22 -1.33 47.21
CA LEU A 165 33.31 -2.21 46.04
C LEU A 165 31.93 -2.35 45.39
N ASP A 166 31.88 -2.76 44.11
CA ASP A 166 30.61 -3.10 43.47
C ASP A 166 29.87 -4.17 44.29
N GLY A 167 28.59 -3.91 44.63
CA GLY A 167 27.82 -4.72 45.58
C GLY A 167 27.86 -4.24 47.05
N GLY A 168 28.64 -3.21 47.39
CA GLY A 168 28.56 -2.51 48.68
C GLY A 168 29.49 -2.97 49.79
N ALA A 169 30.44 -3.85 49.50
CA ALA A 169 31.47 -4.25 50.48
C ALA A 169 32.48 -3.11 50.74
N ALA A 170 32.98 -3.02 51.97
CA ALA A 170 34.03 -2.05 52.33
C ALA A 170 35.34 -2.33 51.58
N LEU A 171 36.13 -1.28 51.34
CA LEU A 171 37.48 -1.46 50.77
C LEU A 171 38.40 -2.07 51.82
N SER A 172 39.48 -2.72 51.39
CA SER A 172 40.66 -3.00 52.21
C SER A 172 41.71 -1.91 51.98
N PRO A 173 42.58 -1.60 52.95
CA PRO A 173 43.72 -0.71 52.72
C PRO A 173 44.53 -1.15 51.51
N GLY A 174 44.80 -0.22 50.57
CA GLY A 174 45.52 -0.48 49.33
C GLY A 174 44.70 -0.99 48.13
N ASN A 175 43.36 -1.09 48.23
CA ASN A 175 42.49 -1.29 47.06
C ASN A 175 42.49 -0.08 46.11
N ILE A 176 42.85 1.09 46.62
CA ILE A 176 43.30 2.23 45.81
C ILE A 176 44.82 2.20 45.87
N ALA A 177 45.47 2.02 44.72
CA ALA A 177 46.87 1.59 44.66
C ALA A 177 47.90 2.65 45.07
N GLY A 178 47.54 3.93 45.06
CA GLY A 178 48.49 5.03 45.23
C GLY A 178 48.36 6.13 44.17
N ALA A 179 49.34 7.03 44.17
CA ALA A 179 49.45 8.11 43.19
C ALA A 179 49.33 7.57 41.74
N GLY A 180 48.42 8.16 40.96
CA GLY A 180 48.18 7.78 39.58
C GLY A 180 47.26 6.57 39.38
N HIS A 181 46.75 5.96 40.47
CA HIS A 181 45.74 4.92 40.33
C HIS A 181 44.43 5.51 39.78
N GLU A 182 44.06 5.07 38.60
CA GLU A 182 42.82 5.47 37.93
C GLU A 182 41.63 4.84 38.67
N LEU A 183 40.70 5.65 39.15
CA LEU A 183 39.47 5.24 39.84
C LEU A 183 38.25 5.51 38.97
N ILE A 184 37.48 4.46 38.69
CA ILE A 184 36.18 4.54 38.04
C ILE A 184 35.12 4.41 39.14
N LEU A 185 34.46 5.52 39.45
CA LEU A 185 33.48 5.61 40.52
C LEU A 185 32.08 5.78 39.92
N ARG A 186 31.13 4.94 40.34
CA ARG A 186 29.70 5.07 40.02
C ARG A 186 28.92 5.52 41.24
N TYR A 187 28.11 6.57 41.13
CA TYR A 187 27.23 6.99 42.22
C TYR A 187 26.01 6.06 42.30
N ASN A 188 25.72 5.56 43.50
CA ASN A 188 24.52 4.78 43.79
C ASN A 188 23.62 5.60 44.71
N LEU A 189 22.53 6.14 44.16
CA LEU A 189 21.60 7.02 44.88
C LEU A 189 20.83 6.26 45.97
N ALA A 190 20.47 5.00 45.71
CA ALA A 190 19.66 4.19 46.64
C ALA A 190 20.37 3.89 47.96
N ASN A 191 21.70 3.78 47.94
CA ASN A 191 22.53 3.48 49.12
C ASN A 191 23.45 4.64 49.53
N THR A 192 23.31 5.81 48.89
CA THR A 192 24.09 7.03 49.15
C THR A 192 25.60 6.78 49.27
N ARG A 193 26.18 6.13 48.26
CA ARG A 193 27.60 5.73 48.23
C ARG A 193 28.18 5.76 46.82
N TRP A 194 29.51 5.74 46.73
CA TRP A 194 30.24 5.49 45.49
C TRP A 194 30.63 4.02 45.39
N GLU A 195 30.56 3.46 44.19
CA GLU A 195 31.00 2.11 43.87
C GLU A 195 32.25 2.18 42.99
N LEU A 196 33.36 1.66 43.52
CA LEU A 196 34.63 1.54 42.80
C LEU A 196 34.55 0.32 41.88
N LEU A 197 34.52 0.58 40.58
CA LEU A 197 34.36 -0.45 39.56
C LEU A 197 35.68 -1.12 39.18
N ASN A 198 36.82 -0.52 39.56
CA ASN A 198 38.15 -1.01 39.25
C ASN A 198 39.08 -1.02 40.48
N PRO A 199 38.71 -1.70 41.57
CA PRO A 199 39.60 -1.83 42.72
C PRO A 199 40.90 -2.52 42.31
N LYS A 200 42.04 -2.05 42.83
CA LYS A 200 43.31 -2.78 42.73
C LYS A 200 43.10 -4.14 43.39
N ARG A 201 43.19 -5.19 42.58
CA ARG A 201 43.18 -6.57 43.05
C ARG A 201 44.33 -6.74 44.07
N LYS A 202 44.04 -7.40 45.19
CA LYS A 202 45.03 -7.64 46.26
C LYS A 202 46.30 -8.23 45.64
N VAL A 203 47.48 -7.73 46.03
CA VAL A 203 48.74 -8.42 45.69
C VAL A 203 48.65 -9.81 46.33
N GLY A 204 48.39 -10.83 45.52
CA GLY A 204 48.12 -12.19 45.98
C GLY A 204 47.15 -13.02 45.13
N ASP A 205 46.32 -12.43 44.26
CA ASP A 205 45.39 -13.21 43.43
C ASP A 205 46.03 -13.69 42.11
N THR A 206 46.78 -14.80 42.24
CA THR A 206 47.03 -15.89 41.28
C THR A 206 47.76 -15.59 39.97
N ILE A 207 49.08 -15.41 40.07
CA ILE A 207 50.01 -16.02 39.12
C ILE A 207 50.56 -17.26 39.85
N PHE A 208 50.30 -18.47 39.35
CA PHE A 208 50.88 -19.68 39.94
C PHE A 208 52.35 -19.76 39.52
N PRO A 209 53.30 -19.90 40.46
CA PRO A 209 54.71 -19.99 40.16
C PRO A 209 55.04 -21.39 39.60
N VAL A 210 54.80 -21.55 38.30
CA VAL A 210 55.16 -22.75 37.54
C VAL A 210 56.50 -22.53 36.85
N THR A 211 57.35 -23.55 36.77
CA THR A 211 58.58 -23.57 35.97
C THR A 211 58.59 -24.79 35.05
N ALA A 212 59.28 -24.67 33.90
CA ALA A 212 59.46 -25.75 32.94
C ALA A 212 60.94 -25.85 32.56
N VAL A 213 61.52 -27.03 32.70
CA VAL A 213 62.94 -27.28 32.39
C VAL A 213 63.03 -28.46 31.43
N LEU A 214 63.71 -28.28 30.30
CA LEU A 214 64.01 -29.34 29.34
C LEU A 214 65.45 -29.81 29.53
N ALA A 215 65.65 -31.08 29.88
CA ALA A 215 66.98 -31.68 30.04
C ALA A 215 66.97 -33.12 29.49
N ALA A 216 67.99 -33.50 28.71
CA ALA A 216 68.12 -34.83 28.11
C ALA A 216 66.84 -35.35 27.39
N ASN A 217 66.14 -34.46 26.69
CA ASN A 217 64.88 -34.72 25.98
C ASN A 217 63.69 -35.11 26.89
N ALA A 218 63.78 -34.89 28.21
CA ALA A 218 62.67 -34.97 29.15
C ALA A 218 62.30 -33.57 29.66
N MET A 219 61.00 -33.27 29.76
CA MET A 219 60.50 -31.97 30.20
C MET A 219 59.92 -32.07 31.61
N THR A 220 60.58 -31.44 32.58
CA THR A 220 60.09 -31.35 33.96
C THR A 220 59.25 -30.10 34.12
N LEU A 221 58.02 -30.27 34.60
CA LEU A 221 57.08 -29.21 34.94
C LEU A 221 56.92 -29.17 36.45
N THR A 222 57.27 -28.04 37.08
CA THR A 222 57.26 -27.89 38.54
C THR A 222 56.31 -26.77 38.95
N LEU A 223 55.42 -27.05 39.90
CA LEU A 223 54.63 -26.08 40.63
C LEU A 223 55.32 -25.81 41.97
N THR A 224 55.80 -24.58 42.18
CA THR A 224 56.41 -24.21 43.47
C THR A 224 55.31 -23.88 44.50
N PRO A 225 55.62 -23.79 45.80
CA PRO A 225 54.64 -23.61 46.87
C PRO A 225 53.61 -22.50 46.58
N CYS A 226 52.33 -22.88 46.63
CA CYS A 226 51.20 -21.98 46.40
C CYS A 226 49.93 -22.53 47.07
N THR A 227 48.91 -21.70 47.14
CA THR A 227 47.56 -22.11 47.59
C THR A 227 46.66 -22.31 46.37
N LEU A 228 45.99 -23.46 46.29
CA LEU A 228 45.09 -23.83 45.19
C LEU A 228 43.69 -24.10 45.72
N ASP A 229 42.69 -23.62 45.00
CA ASP A 229 41.28 -23.91 45.29
C ASP A 229 40.75 -24.94 44.29
N PHE A 230 40.18 -26.03 44.78
CA PHE A 230 39.55 -27.06 43.96
C PHE A 230 38.02 -27.01 44.11
N ARG A 231 37.29 -27.43 43.08
CA ARG A 231 35.83 -27.61 43.19
C ARG A 231 35.55 -28.70 44.24
N SER A 232 34.56 -28.46 45.10
CA SER A 232 34.07 -29.49 46.01
C SER A 232 33.31 -30.56 45.24
N LEU A 233 33.65 -31.84 45.48
CA LEU A 233 33.01 -33.00 44.83
C LEU A 233 31.51 -33.15 45.16
N THR A 234 30.99 -32.40 46.14
CA THR A 234 29.71 -32.71 46.77
C THR A 234 28.56 -31.72 46.60
N LEU A 235 28.65 -30.53 45.95
CA LEU A 235 27.45 -29.71 45.59
C LEU A 235 27.74 -28.43 44.76
N THR A 236 26.71 -27.95 44.07
CA THR A 236 26.67 -26.89 43.04
C THR A 236 26.81 -25.43 43.51
N THR A 237 26.95 -25.14 44.81
CA THR A 237 27.07 -23.74 45.32
C THR A 237 27.88 -23.60 46.63
N GLY A 238 28.90 -24.44 46.85
CA GLY A 238 29.70 -24.44 48.08
C GLY A 238 31.14 -23.91 47.95
N VAL A 239 31.70 -23.41 49.06
CA VAL A 239 33.07 -22.89 49.25
C VAL A 239 34.12 -23.83 48.62
N PRO A 240 35.15 -23.32 47.90
CA PRO A 240 36.19 -24.16 47.31
C PRO A 240 36.99 -24.95 48.35
N ASN A 241 37.47 -26.14 47.97
CA ASN A 241 38.43 -26.90 48.77
C ASN A 241 39.84 -26.29 48.57
N THR A 242 40.26 -25.45 49.51
CA THR A 242 41.60 -24.86 49.50
C THR A 242 42.66 -25.87 49.95
N ARG A 243 43.72 -26.04 49.15
CA ARG A 243 44.89 -26.88 49.41
C ARG A 243 46.15 -26.03 49.40
N ASN A 244 47.02 -26.23 50.40
CA ASN A 244 48.32 -25.59 50.46
C ASN A 244 49.38 -26.55 49.91
N VAL A 245 50.01 -26.17 48.81
CA VAL A 245 51.21 -26.82 48.30
C VAL A 245 52.39 -26.24 49.07
N THR A 246 52.97 -27.04 49.98
CA THR A 246 54.00 -26.57 50.93
C THR A 246 55.44 -26.81 50.46
N ALA A 247 55.64 -27.59 49.40
CA ALA A 247 56.91 -27.87 48.75
C ALA A 247 56.72 -27.96 47.22
N ASP A 248 57.81 -27.89 46.45
CA ASP A 248 57.77 -28.06 44.99
C ASP A 248 57.14 -29.41 44.62
N VAL A 249 56.10 -29.39 43.79
CA VAL A 249 55.51 -30.59 43.19
C VAL A 249 55.90 -30.60 41.72
N ALA A 250 56.42 -31.71 41.22
CA ALA A 250 56.88 -31.83 39.84
C ALA A 250 56.23 -33.02 39.13
N THR A 251 56.04 -32.89 37.82
CA THR A 251 55.75 -34.00 36.91
C THR A 251 56.75 -33.95 35.75
N VAL A 252 57.11 -35.12 35.21
CA VAL A 252 58.11 -35.24 34.14
C VAL A 252 57.44 -35.84 32.93
N ILE A 253 57.50 -35.13 31.81
CA ILE A 253 57.21 -35.68 30.49
C ILE A 253 58.48 -36.38 30.01
N SER A 254 58.40 -37.69 29.87
CA SER A 254 59.51 -38.58 29.56
C SER A 254 60.10 -38.34 28.17
N SER A 255 61.36 -38.73 27.99
CA SER A 255 62.00 -38.75 26.67
C SER A 255 61.27 -39.74 25.76
N GLY A 256 60.87 -39.27 24.57
CA GLY A 256 60.13 -40.07 23.60
C GLY A 256 58.59 -39.92 23.66
N SER A 257 58.02 -39.25 24.67
CA SER A 257 56.57 -39.04 24.76
C SER A 257 56.08 -38.10 23.65
N THR A 258 55.07 -38.53 22.88
CA THR A 258 54.57 -37.74 21.73
C THR A 258 53.43 -36.81 22.13
N GLY A 259 52.69 -37.11 23.21
CA GLY A 259 51.53 -36.34 23.65
C GLY A 259 50.47 -36.14 22.55
N GLY A 260 50.44 -37.03 21.56
CA GLY A 260 49.62 -36.91 20.34
C GLY A 260 49.99 -35.77 19.40
N THR A 261 51.18 -35.19 19.53
CA THR A 261 51.70 -34.15 18.62
C THR A 261 52.32 -34.77 17.36
N THR A 262 52.35 -34.01 16.27
CA THR A 262 53.01 -34.40 15.01
C THR A 262 54.27 -33.58 14.80
N SER A 263 55.26 -34.15 14.09
CA SER A 263 56.55 -33.51 13.83
C SER A 263 56.38 -32.08 13.27
N ALA A 264 57.10 -31.12 13.85
CA ALA A 264 57.14 -29.72 13.46
C ALA A 264 55.85 -28.89 13.65
N VAL A 265 54.91 -29.36 14.48
CA VAL A 265 53.72 -28.59 14.86
C VAL A 265 53.87 -28.01 16.27
N ALA A 266 53.61 -26.70 16.43
CA ALA A 266 53.57 -26.07 17.73
C ALA A 266 52.40 -26.63 18.56
N SER A 267 52.72 -27.13 19.75
CA SER A 267 51.77 -27.77 20.66
C SER A 267 51.70 -27.02 21.98
N ARG A 268 50.50 -26.96 22.55
CA ARG A 268 50.25 -26.41 23.88
C ARG A 268 50.08 -27.56 24.85
N ILE A 269 51.01 -27.67 25.79
CA ILE A 269 50.93 -28.66 26.86
C ILE A 269 50.38 -27.95 28.09
N MET A 270 49.23 -28.41 28.55
CA MET A 270 48.56 -27.88 29.73
C MET A 270 49.11 -28.59 30.97
N LEU A 271 49.41 -27.82 32.02
CA LEU A 271 49.75 -28.34 33.35
C LEU A 271 48.52 -28.22 34.26
N LEU A 272 48.13 -29.35 34.84
CA LEU A 272 46.99 -29.49 35.72
C LEU A 272 47.48 -29.86 37.12
N ALA A 273 46.94 -29.22 38.15
CA ALA A 273 47.01 -29.69 39.52
C ALA A 273 45.75 -30.50 39.83
N ILE A 274 45.88 -31.56 40.61
CA ILE A 274 44.80 -32.49 40.97
C ILE A 274 44.72 -32.59 42.50
N ASP A 275 43.50 -32.58 43.06
CA ASP A 275 43.27 -32.88 44.48
C ASP A 275 43.13 -34.40 44.69
N ASN A 276 44.25 -35.05 45.03
CA ASN A 276 44.28 -36.45 45.44
C ASN A 276 43.94 -36.59 46.94
N ALA A 277 42.65 -36.56 47.26
CA ALA A 277 42.14 -36.82 48.60
C ALA A 277 42.84 -36.01 49.71
N GLY A 278 43.17 -34.74 49.44
CA GLY A 278 43.88 -33.86 50.37
C GLY A 278 45.33 -33.53 49.99
N THR A 279 45.93 -34.26 49.06
CA THR A 279 47.30 -34.02 48.58
C THR A 279 47.28 -33.51 47.14
N VAL A 280 48.05 -32.47 46.82
CA VAL A 280 48.12 -31.95 45.44
C VAL A 280 49.16 -32.72 44.64
N GLU A 281 48.75 -33.23 43.48
CA GLU A 281 49.61 -33.86 42.47
C GLU A 281 49.52 -33.11 41.13
N LEU A 282 50.50 -33.29 40.25
CA LEU A 282 50.51 -32.68 38.91
C LEU A 282 50.21 -33.70 37.81
N ALA A 283 49.49 -33.25 36.80
CA ALA A 283 49.16 -33.97 35.57
C ALA A 283 49.32 -33.06 34.36
N TRP A 284 49.40 -33.65 33.17
CA TRP A 284 49.58 -32.90 31.93
C TRP A 284 48.73 -33.46 30.78
N CYS A 285 48.38 -32.62 29.81
CA CYS A 285 47.71 -33.05 28.58
C CYS A 285 48.03 -32.09 27.42
N ASN A 286 47.75 -32.53 26.18
CA ASN A 286 47.79 -31.67 25.00
C ASN A 286 46.47 -30.87 24.86
N SER A 287 46.51 -29.65 24.33
CA SER A 287 45.39 -28.71 24.28
C SER A 287 44.23 -29.08 23.34
N LEU A 288 44.20 -30.29 22.79
CA LEU A 288 43.13 -30.78 21.92
C LEU A 288 41.95 -31.39 22.69
N LEU A 289 42.06 -31.48 24.03
CA LEU A 289 41.00 -31.97 24.91
C LEU A 289 40.00 -30.88 25.29
N ALA A 290 38.71 -31.16 25.12
CA ALA A 290 37.66 -30.46 25.85
C ALA A 290 37.73 -30.89 27.33
N LEU A 291 38.35 -30.06 28.17
CA LEU A 291 38.46 -30.33 29.60
C LEU A 291 37.13 -29.99 30.26
N ASP A 292 36.22 -30.95 30.32
CA ASP A 292 35.10 -30.92 31.25
C ASP A 292 35.45 -31.68 32.53
N GLU A 293 34.77 -31.36 33.63
CA GLU A 293 35.05 -31.95 34.94
C GLU A 293 34.53 -33.40 35.07
N THR A 294 34.09 -34.00 33.96
CA THR A 294 33.73 -35.43 33.83
C THR A 294 34.74 -36.22 32.98
N ALA A 295 35.76 -35.56 32.43
CA ALA A 295 36.79 -36.19 31.61
C ALA A 295 37.60 -37.22 32.42
N LEU A 296 37.66 -38.46 31.93
CA LEU A 296 38.45 -39.55 32.49
C LEU A 296 39.94 -39.18 32.47
N ILE A 297 40.57 -39.15 33.66
CA ILE A 297 42.03 -39.27 33.77
C ILE A 297 42.40 -40.70 33.35
N SER A 298 43.50 -40.85 32.62
CA SER A 298 43.92 -42.15 32.07
C SER A 298 44.02 -43.24 33.15
N THR A 299 43.65 -44.46 32.78
CA THR A 299 43.95 -45.68 33.54
C THR A 299 45.37 -46.20 33.31
N THR A 300 46.20 -45.47 32.55
CA THR A 300 47.56 -45.87 32.17
C THR A 300 48.56 -44.77 32.59
N ALA A 301 49.63 -45.15 33.31
CA ALA A 301 50.77 -44.26 33.55
C ALA A 301 51.42 -43.85 32.22
N GLU A 302 52.08 -42.69 32.17
CA GLU A 302 52.84 -42.24 31.00
C GLU A 302 53.76 -43.37 30.48
N GLY A 303 53.56 -43.78 29.23
CA GLY A 303 54.33 -44.85 28.63
C GLY A 303 55.71 -44.34 28.23
N GLY A 304 56.75 -44.69 28.98
CA GLY A 304 58.12 -44.35 28.62
C GLY A 304 58.49 -44.77 27.18
N VAL A 305 59.59 -44.19 26.67
CA VAL A 305 60.24 -44.39 25.36
C VAL A 305 59.52 -45.37 24.41
N GLY A 306 58.66 -44.83 23.52
CA GLY A 306 58.08 -45.56 22.39
C GLY A 306 56.58 -45.91 22.47
N ALA A 307 55.85 -45.44 23.47
CA ALA A 307 54.40 -45.61 23.54
C ALA A 307 53.64 -44.58 22.67
N ALA A 308 52.57 -45.03 22.00
CA ALA A 308 51.69 -44.17 21.20
C ALA A 308 50.71 -43.41 22.12
N ASP A 309 51.17 -42.29 22.68
CA ASP A 309 50.37 -41.42 23.54
C ASP A 309 49.30 -40.66 22.72
N SER A 310 48.04 -40.73 23.14
CA SER A 310 46.91 -40.04 22.51
C SER A 310 46.84 -38.55 22.89
N ALA A 311 46.42 -37.69 21.94
CA ALA A 311 46.15 -36.27 22.16
C ALA A 311 44.90 -36.01 23.03
N ALA A 312 44.09 -37.05 23.28
CA ALA A 312 42.82 -36.97 23.99
C ALA A 312 42.88 -37.52 25.43
N VAL A 313 44.08 -37.61 26.02
CA VAL A 313 44.29 -38.20 27.36
C VAL A 313 45.01 -37.24 28.31
N ILE A 314 44.61 -37.24 29.59
CA ILE A 314 45.32 -36.58 30.71
C ILE A 314 46.25 -37.60 31.38
N TYR A 315 47.54 -37.28 31.47
CA TYR A 315 48.58 -38.14 32.04
C TYR A 315 48.99 -37.68 33.44
N SER A 316 49.06 -38.63 34.38
CA SER A 316 49.57 -38.45 35.75
C SER A 316 50.52 -39.60 36.12
N THR A 317 51.31 -39.40 37.17
CA THR A 317 52.28 -40.40 37.67
C THR A 317 51.64 -41.73 38.08
N THR A 318 50.35 -41.74 38.44
CA THR A 318 49.55 -42.95 38.72
C THR A 318 48.17 -42.80 38.08
N ALA A 319 47.55 -43.90 37.64
CA ALA A 319 46.20 -43.94 37.08
C ALA A 319 45.11 -43.53 38.09
N ARG A 320 44.15 -42.67 37.71
CA ARG A 320 43.10 -42.12 38.61
C ARG A 320 41.75 -41.98 37.90
N SER A 321 40.65 -41.87 38.66
CA SER A 321 39.30 -41.59 38.13
C SER A 321 38.53 -40.64 39.07
N ASN A 322 37.74 -39.71 38.51
CA ASN A 322 36.86 -38.76 39.23
C ASN A 322 37.53 -37.84 40.27
N VAL A 323 38.72 -37.32 39.96
CA VAL A 323 39.43 -36.38 40.85
C VAL A 323 39.30 -34.93 40.34
N PRO A 324 38.99 -33.95 41.21
CA PRO A 324 38.95 -32.55 40.82
C PRO A 324 40.33 -32.07 40.37
N PHE A 325 40.37 -31.35 39.26
CA PHE A 325 41.60 -30.76 38.74
C PHE A 325 41.43 -29.27 38.47
N ARG A 326 42.55 -28.55 38.42
CA ARG A 326 42.63 -27.14 38.01
C ARG A 326 43.82 -26.96 37.08
N VAL A 327 43.64 -26.22 36.00
CA VAL A 327 44.75 -25.78 35.15
C VAL A 327 45.58 -24.75 35.90
N VAL A 328 46.88 -25.00 36.06
CA VAL A 328 47.83 -24.12 36.77
C VAL A 328 48.82 -23.41 35.83
N GLY A 329 48.92 -23.85 34.57
CA GLY A 329 49.74 -23.20 33.55
C GLY A 329 49.73 -23.95 32.23
N TYR A 330 50.41 -23.41 31.21
CA TYR A 330 50.72 -24.14 29.99
C TYR A 330 52.09 -23.75 29.43
N VAL A 331 52.67 -24.65 28.64
CA VAL A 331 53.92 -24.41 27.90
C VAL A 331 53.64 -24.54 26.41
N ASN A 332 54.20 -23.63 25.61
CA ASN A 332 54.26 -23.81 24.17
C ASN A 332 55.56 -24.55 23.83
N SER A 333 55.46 -25.67 23.15
CA SER A 333 56.62 -26.45 22.71
C SER A 333 56.39 -27.05 21.32
N THR A 334 57.46 -27.23 20.57
CA THR A 334 57.44 -27.89 19.24
C THR A 334 58.35 -29.10 19.30
N GLN A 335 57.92 -30.23 18.77
CA GLN A 335 58.77 -31.41 18.59
C GLN A 335 59.42 -31.37 17.20
N THR A 336 60.76 -31.45 17.12
CA THR A 336 61.50 -31.46 15.84
C THR A 336 61.17 -32.72 15.03
N THR A 337 60.96 -33.82 15.75
CA THR A 337 60.45 -35.11 15.27
C THR A 337 59.63 -35.68 16.43
N ALA A 338 58.51 -36.38 16.17
CA ALA A 338 57.68 -36.96 17.22
C ALA A 338 58.54 -37.71 18.27
N GLY A 339 58.43 -37.32 19.55
CA GLY A 339 59.24 -37.80 20.67
C GLY A 339 60.52 -37.02 20.96
N THR A 340 60.88 -36.00 20.17
CA THR A 340 62.10 -35.18 20.33
C THR A 340 61.76 -33.68 20.41
N TRP A 341 62.01 -33.04 21.55
CA TRP A 341 61.65 -31.64 21.82
C TRP A 341 62.67 -30.66 21.21
N ALA A 342 62.20 -29.66 20.47
CA ALA A 342 63.05 -28.81 19.62
C ALA A 342 63.76 -27.65 20.35
N GLN A 343 63.18 -27.13 21.43
CA GLN A 343 63.66 -25.92 22.12
C GLN A 343 63.26 -25.90 23.60
N THR A 344 63.93 -25.06 24.40
CA THR A 344 63.50 -24.75 25.78
C THR A 344 62.07 -24.17 25.75
N PRO A 345 61.10 -24.75 26.47
CA PRO A 345 59.70 -24.33 26.39
C PRO A 345 59.51 -22.88 26.84
N ALA A 346 58.75 -22.10 26.07
CA ALA A 346 58.30 -20.79 26.50
C ALA A 346 57.08 -20.99 27.42
N LEU A 347 57.29 -20.82 28.72
CA LEU A 347 56.21 -20.86 29.71
C LEU A 347 55.27 -19.68 29.45
N VAL A 348 53.97 -19.97 29.32
CA VAL A 348 52.94 -18.92 29.31
C VAL A 348 51.98 -19.21 30.45
N GLN A 349 52.07 -18.39 31.49
CA GLN A 349 51.24 -18.51 32.68
C GLN A 349 49.83 -17.99 32.36
N GLY A 350 48.84 -18.89 32.43
CA GLY A 350 47.43 -18.52 32.35
C GLY A 350 46.88 -18.16 33.72
N TYR A 351 46.06 -17.12 33.81
CA TYR A 351 45.27 -16.82 35.02
C TYR A 351 44.23 -17.94 35.20
N GLY A 352 44.27 -18.62 36.34
CA GLY A 352 43.45 -19.82 36.57
C GLY A 352 41.95 -19.54 36.66
N GLY A 353 41.16 -20.53 36.22
CA GLY A 353 39.77 -20.69 36.65
C GLY A 353 38.70 -20.07 35.74
N GLY A 354 38.80 -20.26 34.43
CA GLY A 354 37.66 -20.15 33.52
C GLY A 354 37.80 -21.23 32.46
N VAL A 355 36.72 -21.95 32.16
CA VAL A 355 36.62 -22.89 31.03
C VAL A 355 37.33 -22.29 29.82
N VAL A 356 38.21 -23.07 29.20
CA VAL A 356 38.90 -22.69 27.96
C VAL A 356 37.86 -22.62 26.84
N HIS A 357 37.10 -21.53 26.79
CA HIS A 357 36.52 -21.07 25.54
C HIS A 357 37.63 -20.31 24.83
N GLN A 358 38.15 -20.96 23.79
CA GLN A 358 39.15 -20.49 22.85
C GLN A 358 39.09 -18.96 22.64
N THR A 359 39.95 -18.22 23.34
CA THR A 359 40.14 -16.79 23.09
C THR A 359 41.05 -16.66 21.87
N ILE A 360 40.46 -16.54 20.68
CA ILE A 360 41.13 -15.85 19.57
C ILE A 360 41.04 -14.36 19.89
N ASN A 361 42.18 -13.83 20.28
CA ASN A 361 42.42 -12.42 20.47
C ASN A 361 42.70 -11.81 19.09
N GLN A 362 41.70 -11.16 18.48
CA GLN A 362 41.90 -9.93 17.71
C GLN A 362 40.69 -9.00 17.97
N SER A 363 40.90 -8.09 18.92
CA SER A 363 40.39 -6.70 18.99
C SER A 363 39.01 -6.40 18.40
N GLY A 364 38.05 -6.13 19.30
CA GLY A 364 36.67 -5.72 19.01
C GLY A 364 36.55 -4.56 18.02
N GLY A 365 35.52 -4.49 17.17
CA GLY A 365 34.11 -4.80 17.38
C GLY A 365 33.39 -3.50 17.03
N THR A 366 32.85 -3.34 15.83
CA THR A 366 31.50 -3.80 15.50
C THR A 366 31.38 -4.24 14.03
N VAL A 367 31.38 -5.56 13.81
CA VAL A 367 30.43 -6.17 12.86
C VAL A 367 29.73 -7.26 13.63
N ASN A 368 28.41 -7.11 13.76
CA ASN A 368 27.51 -8.07 14.37
C ASN A 368 27.81 -9.49 13.89
N SER A 369 27.87 -10.42 14.83
CA SER A 369 27.96 -11.85 14.62
C SER A 369 27.06 -12.32 13.47
N MET A 370 27.65 -12.89 12.41
CA MET A 370 26.96 -13.89 11.60
C MET A 370 26.71 -15.08 12.53
N GLY A 371 25.49 -15.17 13.04
CA GLY A 371 25.07 -16.28 13.90
C GLY A 371 25.26 -17.60 13.18
N GLY A 372 25.93 -18.55 13.83
CA GLY A 372 26.08 -19.91 13.33
C GLY A 372 24.74 -20.64 13.32
N GLY A 373 24.12 -20.73 12.15
CA GLY A 373 23.16 -21.77 11.81
C GLY A 373 23.82 -22.73 10.82
N GLY A 374 24.06 -23.97 11.24
CA GLY A 374 24.87 -24.98 10.53
C GLY A 374 24.29 -25.57 9.24
N VAL A 375 23.72 -24.76 8.35
CA VAL A 375 23.30 -25.20 7.00
C VAL A 375 23.52 -24.08 5.99
N ALA A 376 24.14 -24.43 4.86
CA ALA A 376 24.75 -23.50 3.90
C ALA A 376 23.82 -22.36 3.44
N SER A 377 24.43 -21.18 3.27
CA SER A 377 23.88 -19.99 2.57
C SER A 377 22.82 -19.14 3.30
N ASN A 378 22.76 -19.14 4.63
CA ASN A 378 21.92 -18.20 5.39
C ASN A 378 22.69 -16.93 5.84
N VAL A 379 21.99 -15.80 5.94
CA VAL A 379 22.48 -14.53 6.53
C VAL A 379 21.69 -14.24 7.80
N ALA A 380 22.36 -14.14 8.95
CA ALA A 380 21.74 -13.83 10.25
C ALA A 380 22.44 -12.67 10.93
N ILE A 381 21.70 -11.59 11.23
CA ILE A 381 22.21 -10.37 11.89
C ILE A 381 21.36 -10.05 13.12
N SER A 382 21.65 -10.78 14.21
CA SER A 382 21.23 -10.60 15.62
C SER A 382 21.43 -11.94 16.33
N PRO A 383 21.76 -12.02 17.64
CA PRO A 383 21.93 -13.29 18.36
C PRO A 383 20.68 -14.19 18.37
N THR A 384 19.49 -13.63 18.12
CA THR A 384 18.21 -14.35 18.13
C THR A 384 17.64 -14.59 16.73
N ALA A 385 18.35 -14.17 15.68
CA ALA A 385 17.93 -14.43 14.30
C ALA A 385 18.24 -15.89 13.91
N LEU A 386 17.29 -16.58 13.26
CA LEU A 386 17.43 -17.99 12.83
C LEU A 386 17.76 -18.98 13.98
N TYR A 387 17.40 -18.66 15.22
CA TYR A 387 17.79 -19.42 16.41
C TYR A 387 17.43 -20.92 16.36
N SER A 388 16.26 -21.26 15.82
CA SER A 388 15.76 -22.65 15.78
C SER A 388 16.09 -23.39 14.47
N ASN A 389 16.90 -22.82 13.58
CA ASN A 389 17.10 -23.34 12.22
C ASN A 389 17.97 -24.60 12.20
N THR A 390 17.37 -25.72 11.76
CA THR A 390 18.03 -27.02 11.68
C THR A 390 18.49 -27.34 10.26
N THR A 391 17.61 -27.24 9.26
CA THR A 391 17.92 -27.60 7.86
C THR A 391 17.56 -26.54 6.82
N GLY A 392 16.93 -25.43 7.22
CA GLY A 392 16.56 -24.35 6.30
C GLY A 392 17.77 -23.65 5.69
N THR A 393 17.71 -23.34 4.40
CA THR A 393 18.82 -22.71 3.64
C THR A 393 18.37 -21.45 2.89
N ASN A 394 19.33 -20.62 2.47
CA ASN A 394 19.09 -19.42 1.66
C ASN A 394 18.14 -18.38 2.31
N ASN A 395 18.14 -18.31 3.64
CA ASN A 395 17.36 -17.33 4.39
C ASN A 395 18.20 -16.07 4.71
N THR A 396 17.56 -14.91 4.69
CA THR A 396 18.14 -13.64 5.18
C THR A 396 17.33 -13.17 6.38
N ALA A 397 17.95 -13.05 7.56
CA ALA A 397 17.32 -12.64 8.81
C ALA A 397 18.10 -11.49 9.45
N VAL A 398 17.52 -10.28 9.48
CA VAL A 398 18.16 -9.06 10.00
C VAL A 398 17.23 -8.39 11.00
N GLY A 399 17.61 -8.38 12.27
CA GLY A 399 16.80 -7.85 13.36
C GLY A 399 16.62 -8.85 14.50
N VAL A 400 16.28 -8.34 15.69
CA VAL A 400 15.99 -9.17 16.87
C VAL A 400 14.80 -10.07 16.57
N GLN A 401 14.98 -11.38 16.79
CA GLN A 401 13.98 -12.43 16.60
C GLN A 401 13.42 -12.56 15.18
N ALA A 402 14.15 -12.08 14.17
CA ALA A 402 13.80 -12.34 12.77
C ALA A 402 13.99 -13.84 12.46
N LEU A 403 12.97 -14.51 11.92
CA LEU A 403 12.99 -15.96 11.63
C LEU A 403 13.38 -16.84 12.84
N GLN A 404 13.06 -16.42 14.07
CA GLN A 404 13.50 -17.11 15.30
C GLN A 404 13.10 -18.59 15.35
N ASP A 405 11.86 -18.92 14.95
CA ASP A 405 11.28 -20.26 15.08
C ASP A 405 11.44 -21.10 13.80
N ASN A 406 12.18 -20.59 12.81
CA ASN A 406 12.40 -21.30 11.55
C ASN A 406 13.17 -22.58 11.79
N THR A 407 12.59 -23.72 11.46
CA THR A 407 13.24 -25.04 11.61
C THR A 407 13.80 -25.52 10.28
N THR A 408 12.95 -25.60 9.24
CA THR A 408 13.29 -26.18 7.94
C THR A 408 12.94 -25.27 6.74
N GLY A 409 12.27 -24.14 7.00
CA GLY A 409 11.90 -23.17 5.98
C GLY A 409 13.12 -22.59 5.26
N SER A 410 13.04 -22.46 3.94
CA SER A 410 14.13 -22.00 3.08
C SER A 410 13.68 -20.84 2.19
N TYR A 411 14.65 -20.07 1.68
CA TYR A 411 14.43 -18.93 0.77
C TYR A 411 13.57 -17.80 1.35
N ASN A 412 13.62 -17.59 2.66
CA ASN A 412 12.88 -16.51 3.32
C ASN A 412 13.75 -15.27 3.53
N THR A 413 13.17 -14.08 3.33
CA THR A 413 13.79 -12.79 3.68
C THR A 413 13.01 -12.16 4.82
N ALA A 414 13.66 -11.83 5.93
CA ALA A 414 13.08 -11.23 7.13
C ALA A 414 13.96 -10.08 7.61
N VAL A 415 13.49 -8.84 7.49
CA VAL A 415 14.23 -7.63 7.86
C VAL A 415 13.36 -6.76 8.77
N GLY A 416 13.71 -6.67 10.04
CA GLY A 416 12.94 -5.96 11.07
C GLY A 416 12.81 -6.80 12.35
N MET A 417 12.51 -6.13 13.46
CA MET A 417 12.22 -6.81 14.73
C MET A 417 10.98 -7.69 14.58
N HIS A 418 11.09 -8.96 14.96
CA HIS A 418 10.07 -10.02 14.81
C HIS A 418 9.54 -10.24 13.39
N ALA A 419 10.28 -9.85 12.35
CA ALA A 419 9.90 -10.18 10.98
C ALA A 419 9.91 -11.71 10.81
N LEU A 420 8.78 -12.28 10.36
CA LEU A 420 8.63 -13.73 10.12
C LEU A 420 8.95 -14.62 11.34
N GLN A 421 8.77 -14.12 12.57
CA GLN A 421 9.24 -14.78 13.80
C GLN A 421 8.76 -16.23 13.94
N ALA A 422 7.47 -16.48 13.76
CA ALA A 422 6.83 -17.78 14.02
C ALA A 422 6.94 -18.79 12.86
N ASN A 423 7.68 -18.47 11.79
CA ASN A 423 7.80 -19.36 10.63
C ASN A 423 8.50 -20.63 11.03
N THR A 424 7.90 -21.79 10.84
CA THR A 424 8.51 -23.08 11.18
C THR A 424 9.02 -23.79 9.93
N THR A 425 8.16 -23.94 8.90
CA THR A 425 8.47 -24.65 7.65
C THR A 425 8.13 -23.86 6.38
N GLY A 426 7.53 -22.68 6.50
CA GLY A 426 7.17 -21.84 5.34
C GLY A 426 8.38 -21.45 4.50
N ILE A 427 8.19 -21.37 3.18
CA ILE A 427 9.24 -21.12 2.19
C ILE A 427 8.88 -19.93 1.29
N ASN A 428 9.91 -19.30 0.71
CA ASN A 428 9.78 -18.21 -0.27
C ASN A 428 8.94 -17.02 0.24
N ASN A 429 9.05 -16.68 1.53
CA ASN A 429 8.37 -15.52 2.09
C ASN A 429 9.32 -14.33 2.21
N THR A 430 8.80 -13.12 1.98
CA THR A 430 9.51 -11.85 2.19
C THR A 430 8.78 -11.04 3.26
N ALA A 431 9.45 -10.66 4.34
CA ALA A 431 8.98 -9.74 5.36
C ALA A 431 10.00 -8.62 5.59
N VAL A 432 9.56 -7.38 5.40
CA VAL A 432 10.38 -6.19 5.64
C VAL A 432 9.56 -5.19 6.45
N GLY A 433 9.93 -5.00 7.71
CA GLY A 433 9.22 -4.15 8.67
C GLY A 433 9.05 -4.82 10.03
N VAL A 434 8.82 -4.02 11.06
CA VAL A 434 8.57 -4.53 12.42
C VAL A 434 7.26 -5.33 12.43
N ASN A 435 7.32 -6.55 12.96
CA ASN A 435 6.20 -7.51 13.02
C ASN A 435 5.58 -7.85 11.65
N ALA A 436 6.29 -7.65 10.53
CA ALA A 436 5.82 -8.09 9.22
C ALA A 436 5.78 -9.62 9.17
N LEU A 437 4.65 -10.19 8.73
CA LEU A 437 4.43 -11.64 8.65
C LEU A 437 4.65 -12.41 9.98
N LEU A 438 4.49 -11.73 11.12
CA LEU A 438 4.87 -12.22 12.47
C LEU A 438 4.42 -13.67 12.76
N SER A 439 3.16 -13.99 12.47
CA SER A 439 2.51 -15.24 12.90
C SER A 439 2.58 -16.37 11.86
N ASN A 440 3.27 -16.16 10.73
CA ASN A 440 3.30 -17.14 9.64
C ASN A 440 3.99 -18.39 10.11
N THR A 441 3.34 -19.56 10.09
CA THR A 441 3.95 -20.83 10.51
C THR A 441 4.38 -21.65 9.31
N THR A 442 3.46 -21.94 8.40
CA THR A 442 3.68 -22.82 7.24
C THR A 442 3.28 -22.18 5.90
N GLY A 443 2.73 -20.95 5.92
CA GLY A 443 2.38 -20.22 4.71
C GLY A 443 3.59 -19.97 3.80
N ILE A 444 3.35 -19.98 2.49
CA ILE A 444 4.39 -19.90 1.45
C ILE A 444 4.09 -18.79 0.44
N TYR A 445 5.13 -18.29 -0.22
CA TYR A 445 5.02 -17.28 -1.29
C TYR A 445 4.36 -15.97 -0.87
N ASN A 446 4.46 -15.58 0.40
CA ASN A 446 3.90 -14.32 0.88
C ASN A 446 4.95 -13.19 0.83
N THR A 447 4.52 -11.99 0.44
CA THR A 447 5.33 -10.77 0.49
C THR A 447 4.66 -9.78 1.44
N ALA A 448 5.37 -9.31 2.47
CA ALA A 448 4.94 -8.30 3.42
C ALA A 448 6.00 -7.22 3.58
N VAL A 449 5.67 -5.98 3.22
CA VAL A 449 6.56 -4.82 3.31
C VAL A 449 5.83 -3.68 4.01
N GLY A 450 6.21 -3.39 5.25
CA GLY A 450 5.58 -2.40 6.11
C GLY A 450 5.42 -2.91 7.53
N VAL A 451 5.32 -1.99 8.49
CA VAL A 451 5.06 -2.34 9.89
C VAL A 451 3.72 -3.06 9.99
N GLN A 452 3.71 -4.24 10.62
CA GLN A 452 2.53 -5.11 10.79
C GLN A 452 1.84 -5.55 9.49
N ALA A 453 2.52 -5.48 8.34
CA ALA A 453 1.98 -6.05 7.10
C ALA A 453 1.82 -7.57 7.24
N LEU A 454 0.64 -8.11 6.91
CA LEU A 454 0.31 -9.54 7.02
C LEU A 454 0.55 -10.18 8.40
N GLN A 455 0.48 -9.40 9.49
CA GLN A 455 0.93 -9.81 10.83
C GLN A 455 0.30 -11.13 11.35
N ALA A 456 -0.99 -11.35 11.11
CA ALA A 456 -1.74 -12.49 11.63
C ALA A 456 -1.73 -13.74 10.72
N ASN A 457 -1.03 -13.71 9.58
CA ASN A 457 -1.05 -14.83 8.63
C ASN A 457 -0.48 -16.06 9.30
N THR A 458 -1.18 -17.19 9.30
CA THR A 458 -0.67 -18.44 9.88
C THR A 458 -0.30 -19.42 8.78
N ILE A 459 -1.24 -19.72 7.89
CA ILE A 459 -1.07 -20.69 6.80
C ILE A 459 -1.43 -20.14 5.41
N GLY A 460 -1.94 -18.90 5.32
CA GLY A 460 -2.28 -18.27 4.04
C GLY A 460 -1.08 -18.22 3.09
N THR A 461 -1.35 -18.31 1.79
CA THR A 461 -0.32 -18.44 0.74
C THR A 461 -0.53 -17.43 -0.36
N SER A 462 0.55 -17.08 -1.07
CA SER A 462 0.54 -16.21 -2.25
C SER A 462 -0.06 -14.81 -2.01
N ASN A 463 0.03 -14.28 -0.79
CA ASN A 463 -0.45 -12.95 -0.48
C ASN A 463 0.65 -11.88 -0.64
N THR A 464 0.30 -10.72 -1.18
CA THR A 464 1.17 -9.55 -1.27
C THR A 464 0.58 -8.43 -0.41
N ALA A 465 1.34 -7.91 0.56
CA ALA A 465 0.97 -6.81 1.44
C ALA A 465 2.09 -5.77 1.48
N VAL A 466 1.83 -4.58 0.95
CA VAL A 466 2.78 -3.47 0.91
C VAL A 466 2.14 -2.23 1.50
N GLY A 467 2.58 -1.82 2.68
CA GLY A 467 2.03 -0.71 3.44
C GLY A 467 1.87 -1.05 4.92
N GLN A 468 1.85 -0.03 5.77
CA GLN A 468 1.61 -0.24 7.20
C GLN A 468 0.23 -0.86 7.41
N SER A 469 0.19 -1.97 8.14
CA SER A 469 -1.01 -2.77 8.47
C SER A 469 -1.80 -3.26 7.24
N ALA A 470 -1.19 -3.37 6.05
CA ALA A 470 -1.83 -4.00 4.91
C ALA A 470 -2.07 -5.50 5.20
N LEU A 471 -3.30 -5.99 4.96
CA LEU A 471 -3.72 -7.38 5.23
C LEU A 471 -3.42 -7.86 6.67
N GLN A 472 -3.40 -6.96 7.66
CA GLN A 472 -2.96 -7.26 9.03
C GLN A 472 -3.65 -8.46 9.67
N ALA A 473 -4.97 -8.60 9.50
CA ALA A 473 -5.78 -9.63 10.13
C ALA A 473 -5.88 -10.95 9.34
N ASN A 474 -5.20 -11.07 8.18
CA ASN A 474 -5.31 -12.26 7.33
C ASN A 474 -4.77 -13.45 8.07
N THR A 475 -5.56 -14.51 8.29
CA THR A 475 -5.11 -15.73 8.96
C THR A 475 -4.85 -16.84 7.97
N THR A 476 -5.84 -17.13 7.12
CA THR A 476 -5.83 -18.26 6.17
C THR A 476 -6.16 -17.87 4.73
N GLY A 477 -6.54 -16.61 4.47
CA GLY A 477 -6.83 -16.11 3.13
C GLY A 477 -5.65 -16.29 2.17
N ILE A 478 -5.95 -16.54 0.90
CA ILE A 478 -4.99 -16.83 -0.17
C ILE A 478 -5.17 -15.87 -1.35
N ASP A 479 -4.09 -15.68 -2.11
CA ASP A 479 -4.05 -14.92 -3.36
C ASP A 479 -4.55 -13.47 -3.23
N ASN A 480 -4.36 -12.83 -2.07
CA ASN A 480 -4.74 -11.44 -1.88
C ASN A 480 -3.58 -10.49 -2.19
N THR A 481 -3.87 -9.39 -2.89
CA THR A 481 -2.92 -8.29 -3.11
C THR A 481 -3.43 -7.05 -2.39
N ALA A 482 -2.63 -6.48 -1.49
CA ALA A 482 -2.93 -5.29 -0.72
C ALA A 482 -1.75 -4.30 -0.78
N VAL A 483 -1.92 -3.17 -1.44
CA VAL A 483 -0.89 -2.14 -1.61
C VAL A 483 -1.44 -0.80 -1.16
N GLY A 484 -0.97 -0.29 -0.03
CA GLY A 484 -1.43 0.93 0.61
C GLY A 484 -1.58 0.75 2.12
N ARG A 485 -1.53 1.86 2.85
CA ARG A 485 -1.76 1.84 4.31
C ARG A 485 -3.16 1.31 4.60
N SER A 486 -3.23 0.28 5.46
CA SER A 486 -4.45 -0.41 5.86
C SER A 486 -5.31 -0.98 4.70
N ALA A 487 -4.73 -1.23 3.53
CA ALA A 487 -5.42 -1.95 2.46
C ALA A 487 -5.76 -3.39 2.94
N LEU A 488 -7.01 -3.83 2.76
CA LEU A 488 -7.49 -5.16 3.20
C LEU A 488 -7.24 -5.50 4.69
N GLN A 489 -7.13 -4.50 5.57
CA GLN A 489 -6.68 -4.70 6.96
C GLN A 489 -7.46 -5.77 7.74
N ALA A 490 -8.79 -5.81 7.57
CA ALA A 490 -9.68 -6.70 8.32
C ALA A 490 -9.91 -8.07 7.68
N ASN A 491 -9.27 -8.39 6.54
CA ASN A 491 -9.47 -9.66 5.85
C ASN A 491 -8.99 -10.79 6.73
N THR A 492 -9.81 -11.79 7.02
CA THR A 492 -9.42 -12.95 7.84
C THR A 492 -9.23 -14.18 6.96
N THR A 493 -10.23 -14.53 6.17
CA THR A 493 -10.24 -15.73 5.31
C THR A 493 -10.62 -15.45 3.86
N GLY A 494 -10.95 -14.19 3.50
CA GLY A 494 -11.26 -13.83 2.12
C GLY A 494 -10.11 -14.11 1.16
N THR A 495 -10.43 -14.46 -0.08
CA THR A 495 -9.47 -14.93 -1.09
C THR A 495 -9.57 -14.14 -2.38
N SER A 496 -8.45 -14.07 -3.11
CA SER A 496 -8.39 -13.51 -4.46
C SER A 496 -8.87 -12.05 -4.54
N ASN A 497 -8.63 -11.26 -3.49
CA ASN A 497 -8.94 -9.83 -3.48
C ASN A 497 -7.74 -8.98 -3.88
N THR A 498 -7.95 -7.94 -4.67
CA THR A 498 -6.95 -6.93 -5.01
C THR A 498 -7.37 -5.58 -4.41
N ALA A 499 -6.54 -5.00 -3.55
CA ALA A 499 -6.74 -3.70 -2.93
C ALA A 499 -5.51 -2.83 -3.12
N VAL A 500 -5.62 -1.76 -3.91
CA VAL A 500 -4.52 -0.83 -4.20
C VAL A 500 -5.00 0.58 -3.87
N GLY A 501 -4.50 1.13 -2.77
CA GLY A 501 -4.89 2.44 -2.25
C GLY A 501 -5.03 2.43 -0.74
N MET A 502 -4.91 3.61 -0.13
CA MET A 502 -5.14 3.77 1.31
C MET A 502 -6.57 3.36 1.67
N ASN A 503 -6.71 2.46 2.65
CA ASN A 503 -7.99 1.94 3.14
C ASN A 503 -8.89 1.29 2.06
N ALA A 504 -8.33 0.85 0.91
CA ALA A 504 -9.06 0.05 -0.07
C ALA A 504 -9.45 -1.30 0.57
N LEU A 505 -10.72 -1.71 0.46
CA LEU A 505 -11.26 -2.94 1.09
C LEU A 505 -10.98 -3.06 2.61
N LEU A 506 -10.88 -1.93 3.33
CA LEU A 506 -10.45 -1.88 4.74
C LEU A 506 -11.17 -2.89 5.65
N TYR A 507 -12.50 -2.97 5.54
CA TYR A 507 -13.35 -3.80 6.41
C TYR A 507 -13.78 -5.15 5.79
N ASN A 508 -13.18 -5.56 4.67
CA ASN A 508 -13.49 -6.87 4.06
C ASN A 508 -13.02 -7.97 4.99
N THR A 509 -13.91 -8.85 5.44
CA THR A 509 -13.57 -9.95 6.36
C THR A 509 -13.44 -11.26 5.61
N ILE A 510 -14.48 -11.63 4.87
CA ILE A 510 -14.59 -12.91 4.15
C ILE A 510 -14.96 -12.76 2.66
N GLY A 511 -15.21 -11.54 2.18
CA GLY A 511 -15.53 -11.31 0.77
C GLY A 511 -14.42 -11.79 -0.16
N ILE A 512 -14.81 -12.25 -1.35
CA ILE A 512 -13.91 -12.88 -2.33
C ILE A 512 -13.99 -12.21 -3.70
N ASN A 513 -12.92 -12.34 -4.48
CA ASN A 513 -12.85 -11.87 -5.88
C ASN A 513 -13.17 -10.37 -6.06
N ASN A 514 -12.85 -9.54 -5.06
CA ASN A 514 -13.05 -8.09 -5.18
C ASN A 514 -11.79 -7.39 -5.70
N THR A 515 -11.97 -6.44 -6.61
CA THR A 515 -10.90 -5.54 -7.08
C THR A 515 -11.23 -4.12 -6.63
N ALA A 516 -10.35 -3.50 -5.85
CA ALA A 516 -10.46 -2.14 -5.34
C ALA A 516 -9.17 -1.37 -5.65
N VAL A 517 -9.23 -0.40 -6.56
CA VAL A 517 -8.08 0.43 -6.95
C VAL A 517 -8.44 1.90 -6.78
N GLY A 518 -7.90 2.53 -5.75
CA GLY A 518 -8.20 3.89 -5.34
C GLY A 518 -8.31 4.01 -3.82
N GLY A 519 -8.01 5.19 -3.28
CA GLY A 519 -8.24 5.45 -1.86
C GLY A 519 -9.71 5.27 -1.50
N TYR A 520 -10.00 4.53 -0.43
CA TYR A 520 -11.35 4.23 0.05
C TYR A 520 -12.27 3.47 -0.93
N ALA A 521 -11.74 2.87 -2.00
CA ALA A 521 -12.53 1.99 -2.86
C ALA A 521 -13.00 0.76 -2.07
N LEU A 522 -14.30 0.42 -2.14
CA LEU A 522 -14.92 -0.69 -1.39
C LEU A 522 -14.64 -0.68 0.13
N ASN A 523 -14.50 0.51 0.73
CA ASN A 523 -13.98 0.66 2.10
C ASN A 523 -14.72 -0.17 3.16
N VAL A 524 -16.07 -0.19 3.13
CA VAL A 524 -16.90 -0.89 4.13
C VAL A 524 -17.47 -2.22 3.65
N ASN A 525 -16.94 -2.81 2.57
CA ASN A 525 -17.35 -4.13 2.11
C ASN A 525 -17.01 -5.15 3.18
N THR A 526 -17.97 -5.96 3.64
CA THR A 526 -17.73 -6.99 4.67
C THR A 526 -17.72 -8.38 4.05
N THR A 527 -18.78 -8.72 3.31
CA THR A 527 -18.98 -10.04 2.70
C THR A 527 -19.29 -10.00 1.21
N GLY A 528 -19.49 -8.80 0.63
CA GLY A 528 -19.75 -8.65 -0.81
C GLY A 528 -18.63 -9.26 -1.65
N ALA A 529 -19.01 -9.85 -2.79
CA ALA A 529 -18.10 -10.62 -3.64
C ALA A 529 -18.19 -10.19 -5.11
N SER A 530 -17.12 -10.45 -5.87
CA SER A 530 -17.04 -10.19 -7.31
C SER A 530 -17.32 -8.72 -7.68
N ASN A 531 -16.94 -7.77 -6.81
CA ASN A 531 -17.09 -6.34 -7.11
C ASN A 531 -15.79 -5.78 -7.70
N THR A 532 -15.92 -4.90 -8.70
CA THR A 532 -14.81 -4.13 -9.26
C THR A 532 -15.03 -2.65 -8.97
N ALA A 533 -14.11 -2.01 -8.25
CA ALA A 533 -14.14 -0.61 -7.88
C ALA A 533 -12.81 0.05 -8.25
N VAL A 534 -12.82 0.94 -9.25
CA VAL A 534 -11.63 1.64 -9.73
C VAL A 534 -11.90 3.14 -9.71
N GLY A 535 -11.26 3.86 -8.80
CA GLY A 535 -11.47 5.29 -8.57
C GLY A 535 -11.51 5.62 -7.08
N TYR A 536 -11.28 6.90 -6.75
CA TYR A 536 -11.41 7.36 -5.37
C TYR A 536 -12.85 7.17 -4.86
N ALA A 537 -13.00 6.46 -3.75
CA ALA A 537 -14.28 6.15 -3.10
C ALA A 537 -15.34 5.50 -4.02
N ALA A 538 -14.92 4.77 -5.05
CA ALA A 538 -15.82 3.93 -5.83
C ALA A 538 -16.39 2.80 -4.96
N LEU A 539 -17.71 2.56 -5.01
CA LEU A 539 -18.40 1.57 -4.17
C LEU A 539 -18.11 1.68 -2.66
N GLN A 540 -17.84 2.89 -2.14
CA GLN A 540 -17.36 3.06 -0.77
C GLN A 540 -18.31 2.43 0.27
N ALA A 541 -19.63 2.64 0.13
CA ALA A 541 -20.65 2.21 1.08
C ALA A 541 -21.12 0.74 0.90
N ASN A 542 -20.55 -0.02 -0.04
CA ASN A 542 -20.99 -1.39 -0.31
C ASN A 542 -20.71 -2.26 0.91
N THR A 543 -21.73 -2.94 1.45
CA THR A 543 -21.56 -3.83 2.60
C THR A 543 -21.61 -5.29 2.15
N THR A 544 -22.71 -5.68 1.50
CA THR A 544 -22.97 -7.06 1.05
C THR A 544 -23.34 -7.18 -0.43
N GLY A 545 -23.48 -6.06 -1.16
CA GLY A 545 -23.72 -6.09 -2.60
C GLY A 545 -22.63 -6.84 -3.36
N TYR A 546 -23.02 -7.52 -4.43
CA TYR A 546 -22.14 -8.37 -5.24
C TYR A 546 -22.30 -8.12 -6.74
N SER A 547 -21.26 -8.49 -7.50
CA SER A 547 -21.23 -8.36 -8.97
C SER A 547 -21.47 -6.92 -9.46
N ASN A 548 -21.00 -5.92 -8.72
CA ASN A 548 -21.03 -4.52 -9.15
C ASN A 548 -19.71 -4.11 -9.80
N THR A 549 -19.79 -3.33 -10.88
CA THR A 549 -18.64 -2.69 -11.53
C THR A 549 -18.76 -1.18 -11.40
N ALA A 550 -17.79 -0.53 -10.77
CA ALA A 550 -17.73 0.91 -10.55
C ALA A 550 -16.36 1.44 -11.00
N VAL A 551 -16.33 2.23 -12.08
CA VAL A 551 -15.11 2.81 -12.64
C VAL A 551 -15.29 4.32 -12.75
N GLY A 552 -14.64 5.07 -11.88
CA GLY A 552 -14.76 6.52 -11.78
C GLY A 552 -14.78 6.98 -10.32
N GLN A 553 -14.41 8.25 -10.10
CA GLN A 553 -14.55 8.86 -8.78
C GLN A 553 -16.03 8.85 -8.35
N TYR A 554 -16.31 8.37 -7.14
CA TYR A 554 -17.66 8.27 -6.57
C TYR A 554 -18.68 7.44 -7.39
N ALA A 555 -18.23 6.60 -8.33
CA ALA A 555 -19.12 5.67 -9.02
C ALA A 555 -19.72 4.68 -7.99
N LEU A 556 -21.06 4.53 -7.98
CA LEU A 556 -21.80 3.69 -7.02
C LEU A 556 -21.49 3.96 -5.53
N TYR A 557 -21.12 5.21 -5.19
CA TYR A 557 -20.68 5.59 -3.84
C TYR A 557 -21.59 5.11 -2.70
N ALA A 558 -22.91 5.30 -2.84
CA ALA A 558 -23.89 5.02 -1.79
C ALA A 558 -24.47 3.59 -1.86
N ASN A 559 -24.00 2.74 -2.76
CA ASN A 559 -24.54 1.39 -2.93
C ASN A 559 -24.26 0.58 -1.67
N THR A 560 -25.29 0.07 -1.01
CA THR A 560 -25.13 -0.73 0.22
C THR A 560 -25.31 -2.21 -0.09
N THR A 561 -26.46 -2.58 -0.68
CA THR A 561 -26.86 -3.96 -0.99
C THR A 561 -27.24 -4.18 -2.44
N GLY A 562 -27.25 -3.14 -3.29
CA GLY A 562 -27.55 -3.28 -4.72
C GLY A 562 -26.57 -4.21 -5.42
N ILE A 563 -27.05 -4.92 -6.44
CA ILE A 563 -26.33 -5.99 -7.14
C ILE A 563 -26.36 -5.79 -8.66
N ASN A 564 -25.40 -6.39 -9.37
CA ASN A 564 -25.37 -6.41 -10.83
C ASN A 564 -25.43 -5.02 -11.48
N ASN A 565 -24.89 -3.99 -10.82
CA ASN A 565 -24.84 -2.64 -11.37
C ASN A 565 -23.50 -2.38 -12.07
N THR A 566 -23.53 -1.73 -13.23
CA THR A 566 -22.35 -1.24 -13.95
C THR A 566 -22.39 0.28 -13.98
N ALA A 567 -21.40 0.95 -13.39
CA ALA A 567 -21.25 2.39 -13.35
C ALA A 567 -19.86 2.78 -13.87
N VAL A 568 -19.80 3.45 -15.02
CA VAL A 568 -18.54 3.89 -15.64
C VAL A 568 -18.62 5.38 -15.92
N GLY A 569 -17.88 6.17 -15.15
CA GLY A 569 -17.90 7.63 -15.19
C GLY A 569 -17.89 8.22 -13.78
N SER A 570 -17.40 9.46 -13.66
CA SER A 570 -17.45 10.18 -12.37
C SER A 570 -18.90 10.34 -11.94
N SER A 571 -19.19 9.98 -10.69
CA SER A 571 -20.53 10.08 -10.08
C SER A 571 -21.64 9.31 -10.80
N ALA A 572 -21.31 8.35 -11.67
CA ALA A 572 -22.31 7.45 -12.26
C ALA A 572 -22.96 6.60 -11.15
N LEU A 573 -24.30 6.54 -11.11
CA LEU A 573 -25.05 5.83 -10.06
C LEU A 573 -24.68 6.22 -8.61
N GLN A 574 -24.21 7.44 -8.38
CA GLN A 574 -23.64 7.84 -7.08
C GLN A 574 -24.57 7.58 -5.89
N PHE A 575 -25.87 7.85 -6.03
CA PHE A 575 -26.85 7.70 -4.95
C PHE A 575 -27.61 6.38 -4.94
N ASN A 576 -27.23 5.40 -5.79
CA ASN A 576 -27.87 4.09 -5.80
C ASN A 576 -27.70 3.43 -4.44
N ILE A 577 -28.79 3.06 -3.76
CA ILE A 577 -28.75 2.44 -2.43
C ILE A 577 -28.93 0.93 -2.56
N THR A 578 -30.06 0.52 -3.15
CA THR A 578 -30.47 -0.89 -3.31
C THR A 578 -30.90 -1.25 -4.74
N GLY A 579 -30.93 -0.28 -5.66
CA GLY A 579 -31.22 -0.52 -7.07
C GLY A 579 -30.26 -1.56 -7.66
N HIS A 580 -30.75 -2.36 -8.61
CA HIS A 580 -30.00 -3.48 -9.17
C HIS A 580 -30.18 -3.57 -10.68
N SER A 581 -29.27 -4.31 -11.32
CA SER A 581 -29.31 -4.56 -12.77
C SER A 581 -29.32 -3.26 -13.61
N ASN A 582 -28.69 -2.19 -13.13
CA ASN A 582 -28.57 -0.94 -13.86
C ASN A 582 -27.23 -0.85 -14.59
N THR A 583 -27.23 -0.30 -15.80
CA THR A 583 -26.00 0.06 -16.54
C THR A 583 -25.97 1.57 -16.73
N ALA A 584 -24.94 2.25 -16.26
CA ALA A 584 -24.75 3.69 -16.36
C ALA A 584 -23.33 4.02 -16.85
N VAL A 585 -23.21 4.54 -18.06
CA VAL A 585 -21.93 4.89 -18.69
C VAL A 585 -21.94 6.36 -19.09
N GLY A 586 -21.14 7.18 -18.41
CA GLY A 586 -21.07 8.62 -18.59
C GLY A 586 -20.96 9.34 -17.25
N GLN A 587 -20.39 10.56 -17.25
CA GLN A 587 -20.36 11.39 -16.04
C GLN A 587 -21.79 11.73 -15.60
N SER A 588 -22.08 11.48 -14.33
CA SER A 588 -23.40 11.67 -13.70
C SER A 588 -24.56 10.93 -14.40
N ALA A 589 -24.27 9.87 -15.16
CA ALA A 589 -25.31 8.99 -15.69
C ALA A 589 -26.05 8.32 -14.52
N LEU A 590 -27.39 8.40 -14.52
CA LEU A 590 -28.25 7.81 -13.50
C LEU A 590 -27.90 8.22 -12.05
N TYR A 591 -27.46 9.47 -11.87
CA TYR A 591 -26.88 10.01 -10.64
C TYR A 591 -27.76 9.88 -9.39
N ALA A 592 -29.05 10.23 -9.49
CA ALA A 592 -29.97 10.33 -8.36
C ALA A 592 -30.73 9.03 -8.02
N ASN A 593 -30.43 7.92 -8.72
CA ASN A 593 -31.16 6.67 -8.55
C ASN A 593 -30.99 6.18 -7.13
N THR A 594 -32.06 5.80 -6.43
CA THR A 594 -32.00 5.26 -5.08
C THR A 594 -32.34 3.77 -5.08
N THR A 595 -33.47 3.41 -5.68
CA THR A 595 -33.98 2.01 -5.73
C THR A 595 -34.41 1.55 -7.13
N GLY A 596 -34.35 2.42 -8.14
CA GLY A 596 -34.69 2.04 -9.52
C GLY A 596 -33.80 0.92 -10.05
N ALA A 597 -34.36 0.07 -10.91
CA ALA A 597 -33.73 -1.15 -11.41
C ALA A 597 -33.97 -1.32 -12.92
N TYR A 598 -33.14 -2.14 -13.55
CA TYR A 598 -33.22 -2.47 -14.98
C TYR A 598 -33.12 -1.27 -15.94
N ASN A 599 -32.40 -0.21 -15.56
CA ASN A 599 -32.17 0.93 -16.44
C ASN A 599 -30.87 0.78 -17.24
N THR A 600 -30.89 1.14 -18.53
CA THR A 600 -29.71 1.17 -19.41
C THR A 600 -29.42 2.61 -19.85
N VAL A 601 -28.30 3.16 -19.41
CA VAL A 601 -28.00 4.59 -19.52
C VAL A 601 -26.58 4.78 -20.08
N VAL A 602 -26.47 5.47 -21.21
CA VAL A 602 -25.19 5.77 -21.89
C VAL A 602 -25.21 7.22 -22.35
N GLY A 603 -24.47 8.08 -21.66
CA GLY A 603 -24.38 9.51 -21.98
C GLY A 603 -24.09 10.36 -20.75
N ASN A 604 -23.48 11.52 -20.98
CA ASN A 604 -23.31 12.53 -19.94
C ASN A 604 -24.69 13.04 -19.47
N GLU A 605 -24.92 12.99 -18.16
CA GLU A 605 -26.18 13.41 -17.49
C GLU A 605 -27.44 12.73 -18.02
N ALA A 606 -27.31 11.58 -18.69
CA ALA A 606 -28.44 10.79 -19.12
C ALA A 606 -29.15 10.20 -17.88
N LEU A 607 -30.49 10.28 -17.87
CA LEU A 607 -31.35 9.78 -16.79
C LEU A 607 -30.94 10.27 -15.38
N GLN A 608 -30.35 11.47 -15.28
CA GLN A 608 -29.70 11.97 -14.06
C GLN A 608 -30.64 12.10 -12.86
N ALA A 609 -31.89 12.53 -13.06
CA ALA A 609 -32.85 12.82 -11.99
C ALA A 609 -33.68 11.59 -11.54
N ASN A 610 -33.45 10.41 -12.13
CA ASN A 610 -34.26 9.22 -11.82
C ASN A 610 -34.02 8.78 -10.41
N THR A 611 -35.07 8.64 -9.60
CA THR A 611 -34.98 8.17 -8.22
C THR A 611 -35.40 6.70 -8.11
N ILE A 612 -36.57 6.36 -8.67
CA ILE A 612 -37.17 5.02 -8.56
C ILE A 612 -37.64 4.43 -9.88
N GLY A 613 -37.60 5.18 -10.99
CA GLY A 613 -38.03 4.69 -12.30
C GLY A 613 -37.26 3.45 -12.74
N THR A 614 -37.93 2.57 -13.49
CA THR A 614 -37.42 1.25 -13.90
C THR A 614 -37.58 1.03 -15.41
N TYR A 615 -36.81 0.09 -15.98
CA TYR A 615 -36.91 -0.30 -17.39
C TYR A 615 -36.73 0.84 -18.40
N ASN A 616 -36.00 1.91 -18.03
CA ASN A 616 -35.71 3.00 -18.95
C ASN A 616 -34.41 2.74 -19.73
N THR A 617 -34.42 3.04 -21.02
CA THR A 617 -33.23 3.09 -21.88
C THR A 617 -32.93 4.54 -22.27
N ALA A 618 -31.77 5.08 -21.90
CA ALA A 618 -31.37 6.45 -22.19
C ALA A 618 -29.97 6.47 -22.85
N VAL A 619 -29.90 6.68 -24.15
CA VAL A 619 -28.66 6.69 -24.93
C VAL A 619 -28.49 8.04 -25.61
N GLY A 620 -27.56 8.85 -25.12
CA GLY A 620 -27.28 10.20 -25.60
C GLY A 620 -27.11 11.19 -24.45
N SER A 621 -26.34 12.26 -24.66
CA SER A 621 -26.18 13.31 -23.65
C SER A 621 -27.53 13.97 -23.34
N GLY A 622 -27.88 14.03 -22.05
CA GLY A 622 -29.14 14.57 -21.54
C GLY A 622 -30.40 13.78 -21.95
N ALA A 623 -30.28 12.56 -22.47
CA ALA A 623 -31.47 11.72 -22.73
C ALA A 623 -32.19 11.41 -21.40
N LEU A 624 -33.51 11.62 -21.35
CA LEU A 624 -34.33 11.43 -20.14
C LEU A 624 -33.83 12.18 -18.87
N GLN A 625 -33.11 13.28 -19.00
CA GLN A 625 -32.42 13.92 -17.88
C GLN A 625 -33.33 14.20 -16.66
N SER A 626 -34.55 14.66 -16.90
CA SER A 626 -35.50 15.06 -15.85
C SER A 626 -36.43 13.94 -15.35
N ASN A 627 -36.28 12.71 -15.84
CA ASN A 627 -37.17 11.60 -15.45
C ASN A 627 -36.95 11.26 -13.99
N THR A 628 -37.98 11.34 -13.16
CA THR A 628 -37.88 11.04 -11.73
C THR A 628 -38.42 9.64 -11.41
N THR A 629 -39.64 9.34 -11.88
CA THR A 629 -40.35 8.08 -11.59
C THR A 629 -40.92 7.38 -12.82
N GLY A 630 -40.84 7.99 -14.01
CA GLY A 630 -41.28 7.37 -15.26
C GLY A 630 -40.55 6.06 -15.54
N TYR A 631 -41.24 5.13 -16.19
CA TYR A 631 -40.76 3.76 -16.47
C TYR A 631 -41.07 3.36 -17.92
N ASP A 632 -40.42 2.30 -18.40
CA ASP A 632 -40.59 1.77 -19.77
C ASP A 632 -40.35 2.81 -20.89
N ASN A 633 -39.52 3.83 -20.65
CA ASN A 633 -39.17 4.82 -21.67
C ASN A 633 -37.90 4.43 -22.43
N THR A 634 -37.91 4.58 -23.75
CA THR A 634 -36.72 4.45 -24.61
C THR A 634 -36.38 5.80 -25.23
N ALA A 635 -35.23 6.37 -24.90
CA ALA A 635 -34.72 7.64 -25.41
C ALA A 635 -33.34 7.45 -26.04
N VAL A 636 -33.25 7.54 -27.37
CA VAL A 636 -32.00 7.38 -28.14
C VAL A 636 -31.75 8.63 -28.96
N GLY A 637 -30.79 9.44 -28.55
CA GLY A 637 -30.44 10.72 -29.16
C GLY A 637 -30.13 11.79 -28.12
N LYS A 638 -29.36 12.81 -28.52
CA LYS A 638 -29.09 13.97 -27.66
C LYS A 638 -30.41 14.64 -27.27
N SER A 639 -30.65 14.78 -25.97
CA SER A 639 -31.84 15.40 -25.38
C SER A 639 -33.18 14.80 -25.83
N ALA A 640 -33.22 13.51 -26.20
CA ALA A 640 -34.48 12.79 -26.38
C ALA A 640 -35.20 12.65 -25.03
N LEU A 641 -36.52 12.93 -24.99
CA LEU A 641 -37.33 12.91 -23.75
C LEU A 641 -36.75 13.76 -22.58
N PHE A 642 -36.07 14.86 -22.90
CA PHE A 642 -35.29 15.66 -21.94
C PHE A 642 -36.07 16.09 -20.68
N LEU A 643 -37.30 16.59 -20.86
CA LEU A 643 -38.15 17.08 -19.76
C LEU A 643 -39.15 16.04 -19.23
N ASN A 644 -39.07 14.78 -19.63
CA ASN A 644 -39.99 13.75 -19.12
C ASN A 644 -39.79 13.63 -17.62
N THR A 645 -40.85 13.74 -16.81
CA THR A 645 -40.76 13.62 -15.35
C THR A 645 -41.36 12.29 -14.90
N THR A 646 -42.63 12.05 -15.24
CA THR A 646 -43.39 10.85 -14.82
C THR A 646 -44.04 10.09 -15.97
N GLY A 647 -43.93 10.59 -17.21
CA GLY A 647 -44.43 9.88 -18.40
C GLY A 647 -43.78 8.50 -18.55
N TYR A 648 -44.55 7.54 -19.07
CA TYR A 648 -44.14 6.14 -19.21
C TYR A 648 -44.49 5.58 -20.60
N SER A 649 -43.82 4.48 -20.96
CA SER A 649 -44.01 3.78 -22.24
C SER A 649 -43.79 4.66 -23.49
N ASN A 650 -42.91 5.66 -23.41
CA ASN A 650 -42.57 6.50 -24.56
C ASN A 650 -41.31 6.00 -25.29
N THR A 651 -41.34 5.99 -26.62
CA THR A 651 -40.18 5.73 -27.48
C THR A 651 -39.79 6.99 -28.23
N ALA A 652 -38.58 7.50 -28.03
CA ALA A 652 -38.02 8.69 -28.66
C ALA A 652 -36.65 8.36 -29.28
N VAL A 653 -36.58 8.29 -30.60
CA VAL A 653 -35.35 7.99 -31.36
C VAL A 653 -35.04 9.16 -32.28
N GLY A 654 -34.06 9.97 -31.93
CA GLY A 654 -33.64 11.16 -32.66
C GLY A 654 -33.23 12.31 -31.73
N LYS A 655 -32.44 13.26 -32.24
CA LYS A 655 -32.10 14.47 -31.50
C LYS A 655 -33.38 15.24 -31.15
N SER A 656 -33.57 15.55 -29.86
CA SER A 656 -34.72 16.33 -29.35
C SER A 656 -36.10 15.74 -29.69
N ALA A 657 -36.19 14.44 -29.97
CA ALA A 657 -37.49 13.76 -30.08
C ALA A 657 -38.20 13.78 -28.71
N LEU A 658 -39.48 14.15 -28.69
CA LEU A 658 -40.29 14.30 -27.46
C LEU A 658 -39.65 15.22 -26.39
N PHE A 659 -38.90 16.25 -26.79
CA PHE A 659 -38.11 17.09 -25.87
C PHE A 659 -38.92 17.68 -24.71
N PHE A 660 -40.10 18.24 -24.99
CA PHE A 660 -40.95 18.91 -23.99
C PHE A 660 -41.95 17.99 -23.28
N ASN A 661 -41.91 16.66 -23.53
CA ASN A 661 -42.85 15.73 -22.90
C ASN A 661 -42.61 15.74 -21.40
N THR A 662 -43.64 16.02 -20.59
CA THR A 662 -43.51 16.01 -19.13
C THR A 662 -44.20 14.76 -18.55
N THR A 663 -45.48 14.56 -18.89
CA THR A 663 -46.31 13.47 -18.36
C THR A 663 -47.00 12.63 -19.44
N GLY A 664 -46.86 12.98 -20.73
CA GLY A 664 -47.43 12.21 -21.84
C GLY A 664 -46.93 10.77 -21.87
N THR A 665 -47.78 9.84 -22.34
CA THR A 665 -47.53 8.40 -22.29
C THR A 665 -47.79 7.71 -23.62
N ASN A 666 -47.20 6.54 -23.83
CA ASN A 666 -47.44 5.70 -25.01
C ASN A 666 -47.15 6.41 -26.34
N ASN A 667 -46.23 7.39 -26.37
CA ASN A 667 -45.87 8.10 -27.60
C ASN A 667 -44.66 7.43 -28.28
N THR A 668 -44.70 7.31 -29.60
CA THR A 668 -43.57 6.89 -30.44
C THR A 668 -43.14 8.05 -31.33
N ALA A 669 -41.89 8.50 -31.20
CA ALA A 669 -41.28 9.57 -31.97
C ALA A 669 -39.95 9.09 -32.56
N VAL A 670 -39.90 8.90 -33.87
CA VAL A 670 -38.72 8.44 -34.60
C VAL A 670 -38.34 9.49 -35.65
N GLY A 671 -37.29 10.26 -35.39
CA GLY A 671 -36.82 11.36 -36.22
C GLY A 671 -36.33 12.54 -35.39
N SER A 672 -35.45 13.37 -35.96
CA SER A 672 -35.02 14.60 -35.29
C SER A 672 -36.23 15.52 -35.09
N SER A 673 -36.42 16.01 -33.86
CA SER A 673 -37.54 16.88 -33.47
C SER A 673 -38.95 16.31 -33.74
N ALA A 674 -39.10 14.99 -33.87
CA ALA A 674 -40.41 14.36 -33.91
C ALA A 674 -41.14 14.55 -32.56
N LEU A 675 -42.41 14.96 -32.59
CA LEU A 675 -43.22 15.27 -31.39
C LEU A 675 -42.53 16.25 -30.41
N GLN A 676 -41.67 17.16 -30.89
CA GLN A 676 -40.82 17.97 -30.00
C GLN A 676 -41.63 18.76 -28.96
N SER A 677 -42.75 19.36 -29.36
CA SER A 677 -43.58 20.21 -28.49
C SER A 677 -44.62 19.47 -27.66
N ASN A 678 -44.66 18.12 -27.70
CA ASN A 678 -45.64 17.35 -26.94
C ASN A 678 -45.39 17.55 -25.45
N ILE A 679 -46.39 17.99 -24.70
CA ILE A 679 -46.30 18.21 -23.25
C ILE A 679 -47.00 17.07 -22.51
N THR A 680 -48.28 16.83 -22.84
CA THR A 680 -49.15 15.84 -22.17
C THR A 680 -49.90 14.92 -23.14
N GLY A 681 -49.76 15.12 -24.46
CA GLY A 681 -50.38 14.25 -25.46
C GLY A 681 -49.93 12.79 -25.30
N TYR A 682 -50.81 11.85 -25.63
CA TYR A 682 -50.60 10.41 -25.44
C TYR A 682 -50.99 9.60 -26.67
N SER A 683 -50.43 8.38 -26.78
CA SER A 683 -50.72 7.45 -27.89
C SER A 683 -50.46 8.02 -29.29
N ASN A 684 -49.52 8.96 -29.43
CA ASN A 684 -49.14 9.51 -30.73
C ASN A 684 -48.00 8.69 -31.37
N THR A 685 -48.04 8.51 -32.68
CA THR A 685 -46.96 7.93 -33.48
C THR A 685 -46.47 8.97 -34.49
N ALA A 686 -45.20 9.38 -34.41
CA ALA A 686 -44.55 10.30 -35.33
C ALA A 686 -43.28 9.66 -35.88
N VAL A 687 -43.26 9.38 -37.19
CA VAL A 687 -42.11 8.78 -37.89
C VAL A 687 -41.69 9.72 -39.02
N GLY A 688 -40.57 10.41 -38.83
CA GLY A 688 -40.04 11.41 -39.75
C GLY A 688 -39.48 12.61 -39.00
N GLN A 689 -38.52 13.32 -39.62
CA GLN A 689 -38.03 14.58 -39.06
C GLN A 689 -39.19 15.58 -38.96
N SER A 690 -39.35 16.19 -37.78
CA SER A 690 -40.40 17.17 -37.48
C SER A 690 -41.84 16.68 -37.69
N ALA A 691 -42.08 15.37 -37.70
CA ALA A 691 -43.44 14.82 -37.67
C ALA A 691 -44.13 15.17 -36.34
N LEU A 692 -45.38 15.64 -36.39
CA LEU A 692 -46.17 16.16 -35.25
C LEU A 692 -45.44 17.21 -34.38
N TYR A 693 -44.55 18.00 -34.98
CA TYR A 693 -43.66 18.92 -34.26
C TYR A 693 -44.38 19.90 -33.30
N ALA A 694 -45.51 20.50 -33.71
CA ALA A 694 -46.27 21.45 -32.90
C ALA A 694 -47.35 20.81 -32.01
N ASN A 695 -47.47 19.48 -32.00
CA ASN A 695 -48.47 18.81 -31.16
C ASN A 695 -48.12 19.02 -29.69
N THR A 696 -48.96 19.72 -28.93
CA THR A 696 -48.76 19.98 -27.50
C THR A 696 -49.55 19.04 -26.59
N THR A 697 -50.83 18.85 -26.89
CA THR A 697 -51.77 18.04 -26.07
C THR A 697 -52.57 17.02 -26.87
N GLY A 698 -52.47 17.03 -28.19
CA GLY A 698 -53.20 16.13 -29.07
C GLY A 698 -52.81 14.68 -28.82
N ALA A 699 -53.78 13.77 -28.91
CA ALA A 699 -53.65 12.36 -28.61
C ALA A 699 -54.10 11.49 -29.79
N SER A 700 -53.61 10.26 -29.82
CA SER A 700 -53.96 9.26 -30.84
C SER A 700 -53.69 9.70 -32.28
N ASN A 701 -52.72 10.59 -32.50
CA ASN A 701 -52.33 11.00 -33.84
C ASN A 701 -51.26 10.07 -34.42
N THR A 702 -51.38 9.71 -35.69
CA THR A 702 -50.35 9.01 -36.45
C THR A 702 -49.82 9.92 -37.55
N ALA A 703 -48.51 10.09 -37.66
CA ALA A 703 -47.86 10.85 -38.71
C ALA A 703 -46.63 10.10 -39.23
N VAL A 704 -46.57 9.86 -40.53
CA VAL A 704 -45.45 9.18 -41.19
C VAL A 704 -45.00 10.00 -42.41
N GLY A 705 -43.81 10.59 -42.32
CA GLY A 705 -43.21 11.45 -43.36
C GLY A 705 -42.47 12.65 -42.78
N TYR A 706 -41.61 13.28 -43.60
CA TYR A 706 -40.97 14.55 -43.25
C TYR A 706 -42.04 15.62 -43.01
N ALA A 707 -42.01 16.27 -41.85
CA ALA A 707 -42.96 17.31 -41.44
C ALA A 707 -44.46 16.92 -41.49
N ALA A 708 -44.78 15.62 -41.48
CA ALA A 708 -46.17 15.16 -41.46
C ALA A 708 -46.87 15.60 -40.16
N GLY A 709 -48.04 16.22 -40.27
CA GLY A 709 -48.84 16.73 -39.16
C GLY A 709 -48.15 17.83 -38.35
N ASN A 710 -47.14 18.51 -38.89
CA ASN A 710 -46.31 19.47 -38.13
C ASN A 710 -47.13 20.58 -37.45
N ASN A 711 -48.25 20.99 -38.02
CA ASN A 711 -49.12 22.05 -37.49
C ASN A 711 -50.22 21.57 -36.53
N THR A 712 -50.37 20.26 -36.28
CA THR A 712 -51.55 19.74 -35.56
C THR A 712 -51.42 19.84 -34.04
N THR A 713 -52.50 20.22 -33.38
CA THR A 713 -52.76 20.11 -31.93
C THR A 713 -54.03 19.31 -31.62
N GLY A 714 -54.83 18.95 -32.64
CA GLY A 714 -56.01 18.11 -32.49
C GLY A 714 -55.70 16.62 -32.27
N THR A 715 -56.75 15.79 -32.22
CA THR A 715 -56.66 14.37 -31.83
C THR A 715 -57.15 13.42 -32.92
N ASN A 716 -56.75 12.15 -32.83
CA ASN A 716 -57.23 11.07 -33.69
C ASN A 716 -57.04 11.35 -35.20
N ASN A 717 -55.93 11.98 -35.57
CA ASN A 717 -55.61 12.27 -36.97
C ASN A 717 -54.58 11.29 -37.53
N SER A 718 -54.62 11.04 -38.83
CA SER A 718 -53.64 10.23 -39.56
C SER A 718 -53.03 11.02 -40.72
N PHE A 719 -51.74 11.28 -40.69
CA PHE A 719 -50.99 12.03 -41.71
C PHE A 719 -49.98 11.09 -42.38
N PHE A 720 -50.08 10.89 -43.70
CA PHE A 720 -49.15 10.04 -44.44
C PHE A 720 -48.55 10.79 -45.63
N GLY A 721 -47.23 10.96 -45.65
CA GLY A 721 -46.50 11.60 -46.75
C GLY A 721 -45.70 12.84 -46.33
N ASN A 722 -44.84 13.31 -47.23
CA ASN A 722 -44.07 14.54 -47.03
C ASN A 722 -45.02 15.74 -46.92
N GLY A 723 -44.87 16.54 -45.85
CA GLY A 723 -45.63 17.77 -45.67
C GLY A 723 -47.14 17.57 -45.51
N ALA A 724 -47.61 16.35 -45.19
CA ALA A 724 -49.03 16.08 -45.02
C ALA A 724 -49.58 16.87 -43.82
N VAL A 725 -50.38 17.91 -44.07
CA VAL A 725 -50.94 18.79 -43.02
C VAL A 725 -52.43 19.05 -43.27
N ASN A 726 -53.19 19.24 -42.19
CA ASN A 726 -54.61 19.56 -42.32
C ASN A 726 -54.78 21.07 -42.59
N THR A 727 -54.93 21.44 -43.86
CA THR A 727 -55.13 22.83 -44.30
C THR A 727 -56.57 23.31 -44.14
N THR A 728 -57.54 22.40 -44.11
CA THR A 728 -58.97 22.75 -44.11
C THR A 728 -59.52 22.94 -42.69
N GLY A 729 -59.19 22.05 -41.75
CA GLY A 729 -59.63 22.13 -40.35
C GLY A 729 -58.68 22.88 -39.41
N GLY A 730 -57.53 23.36 -39.92
CA GLY A 730 -56.51 24.04 -39.14
C GLY A 730 -55.80 23.14 -38.11
N ALA A 731 -55.05 23.77 -37.20
CA ALA A 731 -54.24 23.06 -36.21
C ALA A 731 -55.08 22.17 -35.26
N THR A 732 -56.29 22.58 -34.91
CA THR A 732 -57.14 21.89 -33.92
C THR A 732 -58.02 20.80 -34.52
N ALA A 733 -57.95 20.56 -35.84
CA ALA A 733 -58.75 19.54 -36.51
C ALA A 733 -58.53 18.17 -35.88
N SER A 734 -59.60 17.39 -35.73
CA SER A 734 -59.56 16.05 -35.15
C SER A 734 -60.33 15.06 -36.02
N ASN A 735 -60.03 13.77 -35.90
CA ASN A 735 -60.68 12.69 -36.65
C ASN A 735 -60.48 12.76 -38.17
N THR A 736 -59.30 13.17 -38.63
CA THR A 736 -59.02 13.35 -40.06
C THR A 736 -57.93 12.41 -40.61
N ILE A 737 -58.03 12.05 -41.89
CA ILE A 737 -56.97 11.35 -42.63
C ILE A 737 -56.47 12.28 -43.73
N VAL A 738 -55.16 12.58 -43.73
CA VAL A 738 -54.48 13.44 -44.70
C VAL A 738 -53.40 12.63 -45.42
N LEU A 739 -53.48 12.58 -46.76
CA LEU A 739 -52.57 11.82 -47.62
C LEU A 739 -51.76 12.77 -48.52
N GLY A 740 -50.52 13.03 -48.11
CA GLY A 740 -49.55 13.91 -48.78
C GLY A 740 -49.89 15.40 -48.69
N ASP A 741 -49.16 16.19 -49.48
CA ASP A 741 -49.30 17.64 -49.57
C ASP A 741 -50.02 18.07 -50.87
N SER A 742 -49.97 19.37 -51.18
CA SER A 742 -50.59 19.92 -52.39
C SER A 742 -49.93 19.47 -53.70
N ALA A 743 -48.77 18.79 -53.65
CA ALA A 743 -48.09 18.23 -54.82
C ALA A 743 -48.62 16.85 -55.23
N ILE A 744 -49.49 16.21 -54.44
CA ILE A 744 -50.13 14.94 -54.82
C ILE A 744 -51.06 15.14 -56.02
N THR A 745 -50.74 14.50 -57.15
CA THR A 745 -51.53 14.57 -58.40
C THR A 745 -52.46 13.38 -58.61
N THR A 746 -52.14 12.21 -58.07
CA THR A 746 -52.96 11.00 -58.19
C THR A 746 -52.92 10.17 -56.90
N LEU A 747 -54.07 9.69 -56.45
CA LEU A 747 -54.19 8.67 -55.41
C LEU A 747 -54.45 7.32 -56.09
N ARG A 748 -53.50 6.39 -56.01
CA ARG A 748 -53.64 5.05 -56.61
C ARG A 748 -54.02 4.02 -55.54
N CYS A 749 -55.20 3.46 -55.68
CA CYS A 749 -55.71 2.32 -54.90
C CYS A 749 -56.11 1.19 -55.86
N GLN A 750 -55.77 -0.06 -55.53
CA GLN A 750 -56.07 -1.20 -56.38
C GLN A 750 -57.58 -1.46 -56.49
N THR A 751 -58.30 -1.32 -55.38
CA THR A 751 -59.77 -1.18 -55.40
C THR A 751 -60.13 0.23 -55.85
N ASN A 752 -61.17 0.37 -56.64
CA ASN A 752 -61.66 1.66 -57.13
C ASN A 752 -62.78 2.27 -56.27
N VAL A 753 -63.14 1.64 -55.13
CA VAL A 753 -64.24 2.08 -54.27
C VAL A 753 -63.84 2.17 -52.80
N ILE A 754 -64.43 3.15 -52.10
CA ILE A 754 -64.47 3.25 -50.63
C ILE A 754 -65.85 2.75 -50.21
N SER A 755 -65.90 1.68 -49.41
CA SER A 755 -67.16 1.12 -48.91
C SER A 755 -67.60 1.80 -47.61
N ALA A 756 -68.90 2.03 -47.46
CA ALA A 756 -69.53 2.40 -46.19
C ALA A 756 -70.53 1.31 -45.76
N LEU A 757 -70.67 1.07 -44.45
CA LEU A 757 -71.65 0.13 -43.90
C LEU A 757 -73.07 0.61 -44.21
N SER A 758 -73.91 -0.29 -44.75
CA SER A 758 -75.23 0.07 -45.27
C SER A 758 -76.23 -1.10 -45.20
N ASP A 759 -75.99 -2.07 -44.30
CA ASP A 759 -76.88 -3.22 -44.10
C ASP A 759 -78.24 -2.78 -43.53
N ILE A 760 -79.32 -3.45 -43.92
CA ILE A 760 -80.67 -3.13 -43.42
C ILE A 760 -80.77 -3.34 -41.91
N ARG A 761 -80.03 -4.29 -41.35
CA ARG A 761 -80.02 -4.59 -39.90
C ARG A 761 -79.40 -3.47 -39.07
N ASP A 762 -78.58 -2.63 -39.71
CA ASP A 762 -77.92 -1.50 -39.08
C ASP A 762 -78.73 -0.20 -39.22
N LYS A 763 -79.97 -0.26 -39.74
CA LYS A 763 -80.83 0.90 -40.03
C LYS A 763 -82.24 0.71 -39.47
N SER A 764 -82.80 1.77 -38.89
CA SER A 764 -84.23 1.89 -38.53
C SER A 764 -84.88 3.03 -39.32
N ASP A 765 -86.21 3.16 -39.22
CA ASP A 765 -86.98 4.30 -39.75
C ASP A 765 -86.73 4.59 -41.24
N ILE A 766 -86.57 3.52 -42.01
CA ILE A 766 -86.28 3.59 -43.44
C ILE A 766 -87.52 4.08 -44.19
N VAL A 767 -87.50 5.35 -44.60
CA VAL A 767 -88.55 6.00 -45.42
C VAL A 767 -88.01 6.43 -46.78
N ALA A 768 -88.91 6.62 -47.75
CA ALA A 768 -88.53 7.12 -49.07
C ALA A 768 -88.04 8.58 -48.97
N LEU A 769 -87.03 8.92 -49.77
CA LEU A 769 -86.48 10.29 -49.83
C LEU A 769 -87.55 11.27 -50.33
N PRO A 770 -87.89 12.35 -49.59
CA PRO A 770 -88.99 13.26 -49.93
C PRO A 770 -88.61 14.31 -50.99
N PHE A 771 -87.33 14.37 -51.37
CA PHE A 771 -86.78 15.32 -52.34
C PHE A 771 -86.03 14.57 -53.45
N GLY A 772 -86.12 15.10 -54.67
CA GLY A 772 -85.55 14.49 -55.87
C GLY A 772 -85.30 15.53 -56.95
N LEU A 773 -86.14 15.54 -57.98
CA LEU A 773 -85.94 16.33 -59.20
C LEU A 773 -85.95 17.84 -58.92
N GLU A 774 -86.88 18.31 -58.08
CA GLU A 774 -86.94 19.74 -57.72
C GLU A 774 -85.69 20.19 -56.95
N PHE A 775 -85.22 19.35 -56.02
CA PHE A 775 -83.98 19.59 -55.27
C PHE A 775 -82.77 19.65 -56.21
N VAL A 776 -82.59 18.65 -57.08
CA VAL A 776 -81.47 18.62 -58.03
C VAL A 776 -81.54 19.80 -59.01
N SER A 777 -82.74 20.21 -59.42
CA SER A 777 -82.94 21.37 -60.30
C SER A 777 -82.58 22.70 -59.64
N ALA A 778 -82.57 22.76 -58.30
CA ALA A 778 -82.15 23.93 -57.55
C ALA A 778 -80.62 24.02 -57.36
N LEU A 779 -79.87 22.93 -57.62
CA LEU A 779 -78.41 22.92 -57.53
C LEU A 779 -77.79 23.77 -58.65
N LYS A 780 -76.70 24.49 -58.33
CA LYS A 780 -76.01 25.41 -59.26
C LYS A 780 -74.60 24.90 -59.60
N PRO A 781 -74.43 24.03 -60.62
CA PRO A 781 -73.10 23.66 -61.08
C PRO A 781 -72.43 24.88 -61.75
N VAL A 782 -71.17 25.13 -61.41
CA VAL A 782 -70.39 26.26 -61.92
C VAL A 782 -69.02 25.83 -62.41
N ALA A 783 -68.50 26.54 -63.42
CA ALA A 783 -67.09 26.51 -63.78
C ALA A 783 -66.37 27.66 -63.07
N PHE A 784 -65.21 27.39 -62.50
CA PHE A 784 -64.45 28.38 -61.74
C PHE A 784 -62.95 28.22 -61.98
N THR A 785 -62.21 29.27 -61.62
CA THR A 785 -60.75 29.27 -61.60
C THR A 785 -60.31 29.42 -60.17
N TRP A 786 -59.44 28.52 -59.70
CA TRP A 786 -58.94 28.58 -58.34
C TRP A 786 -58.12 29.87 -58.12
N ASN A 787 -58.46 30.60 -57.06
CA ASN A 787 -57.79 31.84 -56.63
C ASN A 787 -57.24 31.76 -55.20
N GLN A 788 -57.18 30.57 -54.61
CA GLN A 788 -56.77 30.39 -53.20
C GLN A 788 -55.30 30.73 -52.97
N ARG A 789 -55.00 31.33 -51.82
CA ARG A 789 -53.68 31.86 -51.42
C ARG A 789 -52.59 30.81 -51.14
N ASP A 790 -52.94 29.52 -51.08
CA ASP A 790 -52.04 28.42 -50.66
C ASP A 790 -51.53 27.53 -51.80
N GLY A 791 -51.20 28.16 -52.94
CA GLY A 791 -50.10 27.76 -53.83
C GLY A 791 -50.30 26.58 -54.80
N GLY A 792 -51.10 25.57 -54.48
CA GLY A 792 -51.12 24.33 -55.28
C GLY A 792 -51.98 24.35 -56.55
N ARG A 793 -53.02 25.20 -56.61
CA ARG A 793 -54.05 25.14 -57.67
C ARG A 793 -54.37 26.47 -58.36
N ILE A 794 -53.67 27.55 -58.02
CA ILE A 794 -53.97 28.90 -58.55
C ILE A 794 -53.97 28.88 -60.08
N GLY A 795 -54.99 29.47 -60.69
CA GLY A 795 -55.12 29.59 -62.15
C GLY A 795 -55.62 28.33 -62.86
N ILE A 796 -55.75 27.19 -62.15
CA ILE A 796 -56.35 25.97 -62.71
C ILE A 796 -57.86 26.18 -62.87
N LYS A 797 -58.38 25.85 -64.06
CA LYS A 797 -59.83 25.84 -64.34
C LYS A 797 -60.43 24.52 -63.90
N SER A 798 -61.56 24.56 -63.21
CA SER A 798 -62.28 23.39 -62.71
C SER A 798 -63.79 23.64 -62.76
N ALA A 799 -64.58 22.59 -62.58
CA ALA A 799 -66.03 22.68 -62.45
C ALA A 799 -66.50 21.91 -61.21
N GLY A 800 -67.60 22.37 -60.61
CA GLY A 800 -68.13 21.82 -59.36
C GLY A 800 -69.27 22.66 -58.82
N PHE A 801 -69.45 22.64 -57.50
CA PHE A 801 -70.45 23.46 -56.81
C PHE A 801 -69.78 24.37 -55.79
N ILE A 802 -70.42 25.50 -55.49
CA ILE A 802 -70.01 26.38 -54.39
C ILE A 802 -70.64 25.86 -53.09
N ALA A 803 -69.83 25.68 -52.05
CA ALA A 803 -70.28 25.08 -50.79
C ALA A 803 -71.42 25.89 -50.13
N GLN A 804 -71.37 27.22 -50.20
CA GLN A 804 -72.41 28.10 -49.66
C GLN A 804 -73.75 27.94 -50.40
N ASP A 805 -73.73 27.81 -51.74
CA ASP A 805 -74.94 27.55 -52.52
C ASP A 805 -75.52 26.16 -52.19
N LEU A 806 -74.67 25.14 -51.98
CA LEU A 806 -75.11 23.81 -51.58
C LEU A 806 -75.80 23.82 -50.21
N GLU A 807 -75.25 24.56 -49.25
CA GLU A 807 -75.80 24.68 -47.90
C GLU A 807 -77.16 25.37 -47.90
N GLU A 808 -77.32 26.42 -48.71
CA GLU A 808 -78.60 27.11 -48.89
C GLU A 808 -79.68 26.18 -49.47
N VAL A 809 -79.33 25.43 -50.53
CA VAL A 809 -80.26 24.49 -51.17
C VAL A 809 -80.62 23.34 -50.23
N GLN A 810 -79.64 22.77 -49.52
CA GLN A 810 -79.86 21.74 -48.50
C GLN A 810 -80.92 22.16 -47.46
N LYS A 811 -80.75 23.35 -46.88
CA LYS A 811 -81.68 23.91 -45.88
C LYS A 811 -83.06 24.20 -46.45
N ARG A 812 -83.12 24.74 -47.68
CA ARG A 812 -84.39 25.09 -48.34
C ARG A 812 -85.32 23.88 -48.50
N PHE A 813 -84.77 22.70 -48.76
CA PHE A 813 -85.52 21.48 -49.05
C PHE A 813 -85.62 20.52 -47.85
N GLY A 814 -85.11 20.87 -46.68
CA GLY A 814 -85.08 19.97 -45.51
C GLY A 814 -84.23 18.72 -45.77
N ALA A 815 -83.13 18.87 -46.51
CA ALA A 815 -82.26 17.79 -46.95
C ALA A 815 -80.96 17.70 -46.12
N GLU A 816 -80.98 18.19 -44.88
CA GLU A 816 -79.80 18.24 -43.99
C GLU A 816 -79.22 16.87 -43.68
N ASN A 817 -80.03 15.81 -43.81
CA ASN A 817 -79.59 14.42 -43.68
C ASN A 817 -78.63 13.96 -44.80
N LEU A 818 -78.56 14.68 -45.93
CA LEU A 818 -77.54 14.43 -46.94
C LEU A 818 -76.15 14.94 -46.50
N ASP A 819 -76.09 15.89 -45.57
CA ASP A 819 -74.84 16.45 -45.04
C ASP A 819 -73.87 16.84 -46.18
N LEU A 820 -74.31 17.75 -47.05
CA LEU A 820 -73.60 18.10 -48.29
C LEU A 820 -72.41 19.05 -48.09
N VAL A 821 -72.34 19.72 -46.95
CA VAL A 821 -71.34 20.77 -46.68
C VAL A 821 -70.75 20.59 -45.30
N ASP A 822 -69.44 20.44 -45.25
CA ASP A 822 -68.69 20.49 -44.01
C ASP A 822 -68.51 21.95 -43.59
N THR A 823 -69.14 22.29 -42.47
CA THR A 823 -69.14 23.64 -41.89
C THR A 823 -68.26 23.71 -40.62
N MET A 824 -67.47 22.68 -40.32
CA MET A 824 -66.64 22.65 -39.10
C MET A 824 -65.62 23.81 -39.03
N ASN A 825 -65.15 24.31 -40.17
CA ASN A 825 -64.36 25.54 -40.23
C ASN A 825 -65.19 26.68 -40.85
N PRO A 826 -65.57 27.72 -40.08
CA PRO A 826 -66.35 28.86 -40.59
C PRO A 826 -65.61 29.66 -41.67
N ASP A 827 -64.27 29.60 -41.69
CA ASP A 827 -63.45 30.30 -42.68
C ASP A 827 -63.24 29.47 -43.97
N ASN A 828 -63.61 28.19 -43.97
CA ASN A 828 -63.36 27.29 -45.10
C ASN A 828 -64.37 26.13 -45.18
N PHE A 829 -65.50 26.35 -45.86
CA PHE A 829 -66.49 25.31 -46.13
C PHE A 829 -66.02 24.33 -47.22
N ALA A 830 -66.29 23.04 -47.03
CA ALA A 830 -65.96 21.99 -47.99
C ALA A 830 -67.20 21.20 -48.43
N ALA A 831 -67.32 20.86 -49.72
CA ALA A 831 -68.46 20.12 -50.26
C ALA A 831 -68.24 18.60 -50.23
N ARG A 832 -69.30 17.84 -49.92
CA ARG A 832 -69.33 16.37 -49.90
C ARG A 832 -70.13 15.81 -51.09
N TYR A 833 -69.55 15.89 -52.28
CA TYR A 833 -70.23 15.57 -53.54
C TYR A 833 -70.85 14.17 -53.61
N GLY A 834 -70.22 13.17 -52.97
CA GLY A 834 -70.72 11.79 -53.00
C GLY A 834 -72.13 11.64 -52.42
N ASN A 835 -72.52 12.52 -51.49
CA ASN A 835 -73.80 12.45 -50.82
C ASN A 835 -74.96 12.97 -51.68
N LEU A 836 -74.70 13.57 -52.85
CA LEU A 836 -75.74 13.94 -53.81
C LEU A 836 -76.34 12.72 -54.52
N LEU A 837 -75.63 11.58 -54.55
CA LEU A 837 -76.00 10.44 -55.37
C LEU A 837 -77.43 9.91 -55.10
N PRO A 838 -77.91 9.76 -53.84
CA PRO A 838 -79.28 9.33 -53.58
C PRO A 838 -80.34 10.30 -54.14
N ALA A 839 -80.12 11.61 -54.00
CA ALA A 839 -81.03 12.62 -54.53
C ALA A 839 -81.02 12.65 -56.07
N MET A 840 -79.85 12.44 -56.69
CA MET A 840 -79.73 12.29 -58.14
C MET A 840 -80.49 11.07 -58.65
N VAL A 841 -80.38 9.93 -57.98
CA VAL A 841 -81.14 8.71 -58.33
C VAL A 841 -82.65 8.96 -58.24
N LYS A 842 -83.11 9.60 -57.16
CA LYS A 842 -84.53 9.94 -56.97
C LYS A 842 -85.02 10.93 -58.04
N ALA A 843 -84.22 11.94 -58.38
CA ALA A 843 -84.52 12.88 -59.45
C ALA A 843 -84.70 12.21 -60.81
N ILE A 844 -83.82 11.25 -61.14
CA ILE A 844 -83.93 10.48 -62.39
C ILE A 844 -85.21 9.63 -62.40
N GLN A 845 -85.55 8.99 -61.27
CA GLN A 845 -86.81 8.24 -61.14
C GLN A 845 -88.04 9.12 -61.36
N GLU A 846 -88.08 10.30 -60.73
CA GLU A 846 -89.18 11.26 -60.89
C GLU A 846 -89.26 11.83 -62.31
N LEU A 847 -88.12 12.13 -62.93
CA LEU A 847 -88.06 12.58 -64.31
C LEU A 847 -88.60 11.51 -65.26
N ASN A 848 -88.25 10.24 -65.05
CA ASN A 848 -88.76 9.14 -65.86
C ASN A 848 -90.29 9.02 -65.74
N ILE A 849 -90.85 9.16 -64.53
CA ILE A 849 -92.31 9.18 -64.32
C ILE A 849 -92.94 10.33 -65.12
N LYS A 850 -92.42 11.55 -64.99
CA LYS A 850 -92.93 12.70 -65.74
C LYS A 850 -92.81 12.52 -67.26
N PHE A 851 -91.75 11.86 -67.73
CA PHE A 851 -91.53 11.58 -69.14
C PHE A 851 -92.52 10.54 -69.69
N GLU A 852 -92.78 9.46 -68.96
CA GLU A 852 -93.81 8.49 -69.37
C GLU A 852 -95.21 9.12 -69.35
N GLN A 853 -95.52 9.95 -68.34
CA GLN A 853 -96.74 10.75 -68.32
C GLN A 853 -96.85 11.70 -69.53
N PHE A 854 -95.73 12.32 -69.92
CA PHE A 854 -95.67 13.19 -71.09
C PHE A 854 -95.95 12.43 -72.39
N LYS A 855 -95.42 11.20 -72.55
CA LYS A 855 -95.72 10.35 -73.70
C LYS A 855 -97.19 9.94 -73.77
N GLU A 856 -97.80 9.60 -72.64
CA GLU A 856 -99.24 9.27 -72.61
C GLU A 856 -100.13 10.45 -73.00
N LEU A 857 -99.69 11.67 -72.71
CA LEU A 857 -100.38 12.92 -73.08
C LEU A 857 -100.09 13.38 -74.52
N HIS A 858 -99.02 12.86 -75.13
CA HIS A 858 -98.57 13.20 -76.49
C HIS A 858 -98.08 11.94 -77.24
N PRO A 859 -99.00 11.02 -77.61
CA PRO A 859 -98.67 9.74 -78.22
C PRO A 859 -98.04 9.82 -79.63
#